data_AF-A0A2S0NKE1-F1
#
_entry.id   AF-A0A2S0NKE1-F1
#
_cell.length_a   1.000
_cell.length_b   1.000
_cell.length_c   1.000
_cell.angle_alpha   90.00
_cell.angle_beta   90.00
_cell.angle_gamma   90.00
#
_symmetry.space_group_name_H-M   'P 1'
#
loop_
_entity.id
_entity.type
_entity.pdbx_description
1 polymer ?
#
loop_
_entity_poly.entity_id
_entity_poly.type
_entity_poly.pdbx_seq_one_letter_code
_entity_poly.pdbx_strand_id
1 'polypeptide(L)'
;MKKLLAIFASVFLVVPTTLLVVSCGTQLISISKFQTDLGAINQLNKDAIIKAFQKVNPNYKMSSDDIDVNFDSLEFKKSDSPENRIYYVELEGKTTFVGTHRVHFKLNLANLEKLNKLIKEANSVKKEIVMNEEWFTFSEQIGYAEGVASVAPTINKETEVAETCQKLEDAIAWFETCGRKTVDLWMLEENIKTAQDVLTTTKKDDACKMTLKAAIASAQYKIKEAKNWNAVDHQKEIDKAANSLWAAILGFVMKPDSYNYNVQQSNQKDLDLIVENQTNPLRKNVPEKTKPLVLGYNSKSVKNSDLENTNNTTQQQLETLINQAKDIKQNDKGFDKYAELKKAIGHAQGVNAIYQNELNHPHILEDALEYLQAAMRKFDRQEDIKAIQATQNLQTRITEANDAWKNTKYKPDDAVKKLKSAVLEAIKVVDSNLGISQEEQVFKTIKTLQSAIIKFYSATNVFDFKELNKTIDEANALLQKENKTQEATRWFTEVIQQIDDVAKNSTFENQNQIKNYIDQLTKAMERFERSPNKTHIKTVIKNKNLDRIPNNDEESIRKAIIKKNPEAMDAKFDIEVLNNNNVQITGTWNHFGKINVQYTLIQQITELEYKLKEILNSKMTEFWTEDQLQKAIDDAKFDTKDGIKVQKVNEWDTHGLQKWKFIGQAQSDNEFNYASSIEIYFVKDRDTNSKTIYFDHFYNKIYSTERSAPRHIEEILHIGWDKNGQAHAMPEHIKKVPIYISPKITKLDGLFKHANGQGVDLSRWDTSHVTSMQEMFFMFKNFESDLSNWNTINVTNMKEMFVGAKHFNGDISKWKTDNVTDMTEMFKWTNNFRQNLSGWNVQKVKHHENFAEGSGIQNFSEAHPRWIM
;
A
#
# COMPACT_ATOMS: atom_id res chain seq x y z
N MET A 1 -20.82 -10.31 -12.80
CA MET A 1 -19.82 -10.17 -11.70
C MET A 1 -18.35 -10.21 -12.15
N LYS A 2 -17.87 -11.10 -13.04
CA LYS A 2 -16.43 -11.16 -13.40
C LYS A 2 -15.78 -9.84 -13.89
N LYS A 3 -16.50 -8.96 -14.61
CA LYS A 3 -16.01 -7.61 -14.96
C LYS A 3 -15.92 -6.64 -13.77
N LEU A 4 -16.70 -6.83 -12.71
CA LEU A 4 -16.57 -6.07 -11.46
C LEU A 4 -15.35 -6.56 -10.65
N LEU A 5 -15.12 -7.88 -10.59
CA LEU A 5 -13.92 -8.45 -9.99
C LEU A 5 -12.61 -8.03 -10.70
N ALA A 6 -12.64 -7.79 -12.00
CA ALA A 6 -11.49 -7.26 -12.74
C ALA A 6 -11.16 -5.78 -12.40
N ILE A 7 -12.15 -4.98 -12.00
CA ILE A 7 -11.96 -3.58 -11.57
C ILE A 7 -11.41 -3.51 -10.14
N PHE A 8 -11.76 -4.47 -9.27
CA PHE A 8 -11.18 -4.57 -7.91
C PHE A 8 -9.76 -5.17 -7.89
N ALA A 9 -9.29 -5.78 -8.98
CA ALA A 9 -7.96 -6.42 -9.06
C ALA A 9 -6.85 -5.52 -9.63
N SER A 10 -7.16 -4.31 -10.13
CA SER A 10 -6.17 -3.35 -10.64
C SER A 10 -5.85 -2.20 -9.68
N VAL A 11 -6.45 -2.19 -8.49
CA VAL A 11 -6.25 -1.16 -7.46
C VAL A 11 -5.59 -1.79 -6.22
N PHE A 12 -4.27 -2.02 -6.28
CA PHE A 12 -3.37 -2.02 -5.11
C PHE A 12 -1.90 -2.15 -5.56
N LEU A 13 -1.32 -1.03 -6.01
CA LEU A 13 0.13 -0.84 -5.99
C LEU A 13 0.37 0.65 -5.71
N VAL A 14 1.02 0.94 -4.59
CA VAL A 14 1.16 2.29 -4.04
C VAL A 14 2.15 3.08 -4.90
N VAL A 15 1.63 4.00 -5.71
CA VAL A 15 2.39 5.01 -6.45
C VAL A 15 1.94 6.38 -5.94
N PRO A 16 2.84 7.30 -5.53
CA PRO A 16 2.46 8.65 -5.16
C PRO A 16 1.82 9.38 -6.35
N THR A 17 0.73 10.10 -6.09
CA THR A 17 -0.26 10.57 -7.07
C THR A 17 0.18 11.80 -7.87
N THR A 18 1.27 11.71 -8.64
CA THR A 18 1.75 12.84 -9.49
C THR A 18 2.09 12.49 -10.95
N LEU A 19 2.02 11.22 -11.39
CA LEU A 19 2.16 10.87 -12.81
C LEU A 19 1.06 9.92 -13.30
N LEU A 20 -0.12 10.46 -13.62
CA LEU A 20 -1.13 9.74 -14.40
C LEU A 20 -2.09 10.64 -15.20
N VAL A 21 -1.55 11.62 -15.95
CA VAL A 21 -2.27 12.31 -17.03
C VAL A 21 -1.37 12.46 -18.27
N VAL A 22 -1.20 11.37 -19.03
CA VAL A 22 -0.67 11.43 -20.42
C VAL A 22 -1.51 10.51 -21.33
N SER A 23 -2.82 10.74 -21.38
CA SER A 23 -3.69 10.12 -22.40
C SER A 23 -4.99 10.90 -22.67
N CYS A 24 -4.92 12.23 -22.85
CA CYS A 24 -5.91 13.00 -23.64
C CYS A 24 -5.54 14.50 -23.72
N GLY A 25 -4.92 14.92 -24.84
CA GLY A 25 -5.04 16.26 -25.45
C GLY A 25 -4.87 17.54 -24.62
N THR A 26 -4.38 17.48 -23.38
CA THR A 26 -4.37 18.60 -22.44
C THR A 26 -3.10 19.43 -22.63
N GLN A 27 -3.23 20.64 -23.16
CA GLN A 27 -2.13 21.61 -23.20
C GLN A 27 -1.75 22.01 -21.77
N LEU A 28 -0.48 21.86 -21.41
CA LEU A 28 0.06 22.41 -20.17
C LEU A 28 0.08 23.94 -20.23
N ILE A 29 -0.42 24.60 -19.20
CA ILE A 29 -0.56 26.06 -19.14
C ILE A 29 0.50 26.63 -18.20
N SER A 30 1.41 27.45 -18.72
CA SER A 30 2.40 28.14 -17.87
C SER A 30 1.72 29.14 -16.95
N ILE A 31 1.97 29.05 -15.63
CA ILE A 31 1.42 30.03 -14.67
C ILE A 31 2.04 31.43 -14.81
N SER A 32 3.10 31.58 -15.59
CA SER A 32 3.75 32.86 -15.89
C SER A 32 2.91 33.84 -16.74
N LYS A 33 1.71 33.44 -17.18
CA LYS A 33 0.81 34.23 -18.06
C LYS A 33 -0.35 34.91 -17.32
N PHE A 34 -0.44 34.72 -16.00
CA PHE A 34 -1.56 35.15 -15.17
C PHE A 34 -1.32 36.53 -14.54
N GLN A 35 -2.40 37.21 -14.13
CA GLN A 35 -2.33 38.49 -13.41
C GLN A 35 -1.69 38.31 -12.03
N THR A 36 -0.79 39.23 -11.66
CA THR A 36 0.08 39.13 -10.48
C THR A 36 -0.34 39.97 -9.28
N ASP A 37 -1.16 41.02 -9.46
CA ASP A 37 -1.72 41.80 -8.34
C ASP A 37 -3.01 41.15 -7.83
N LEU A 38 -3.02 40.75 -6.55
CA LEU A 38 -4.16 40.12 -5.89
C LEU A 38 -4.98 41.10 -5.05
N GLY A 39 -4.54 42.36 -4.91
CA GLY A 39 -5.17 43.38 -4.09
C GLY A 39 -4.93 43.21 -2.59
N ALA A 40 -5.91 43.61 -1.77
CA ALA A 40 -5.85 43.47 -0.31
C ALA A 40 -6.37 42.09 0.14
N ILE A 41 -5.60 41.40 0.99
CA ILE A 41 -6.01 40.15 1.64
C ILE A 41 -6.02 40.32 3.16
N ASN A 42 -7.04 39.77 3.80
CA ASN A 42 -7.23 39.91 5.25
C ASN A 42 -6.40 38.90 6.05
N GLN A 43 -5.82 37.87 5.41
CA GLN A 43 -5.07 36.80 6.06
C GLN A 43 -3.94 36.30 5.15
N LEU A 44 -2.77 36.04 5.74
CA LEU A 44 -1.60 35.50 5.06
C LEU A 44 -1.60 33.96 5.12
N ASN A 45 -2.52 33.32 4.39
CA ASN A 45 -2.57 31.85 4.31
C ASN A 45 -2.83 31.38 2.88
N LYS A 46 -2.55 30.08 2.64
CA LYS A 46 -2.60 29.46 1.30
C LYS A 46 -3.96 29.68 0.62
N ASP A 47 -5.04 29.38 1.34
CA ASP A 47 -6.40 29.47 0.83
C ASP A 47 -6.80 30.90 0.45
N ALA A 48 -6.45 31.90 1.26
CA ALA A 48 -6.77 33.30 0.98
C ALA A 48 -6.04 33.80 -0.28
N ILE A 49 -4.76 33.45 -0.42
CA ILE A 49 -3.94 33.82 -1.59
C ILE A 49 -4.44 33.12 -2.85
N ILE A 50 -4.74 31.81 -2.80
CA ILE A 50 -5.27 31.07 -3.94
C ILE A 50 -6.66 31.59 -4.35
N LYS A 51 -7.57 31.85 -3.39
CA LYS A 51 -8.88 32.43 -3.70
C LYS A 51 -8.77 33.82 -4.32
N ALA A 52 -7.83 34.64 -3.88
CA ALA A 52 -7.56 35.96 -4.49
C ALA A 52 -6.99 35.81 -5.92
N PHE A 53 -6.05 34.88 -6.14
CA PHE A 53 -5.47 34.58 -7.45
C PHE A 53 -6.50 34.04 -8.46
N GLN A 54 -7.39 33.13 -8.03
CA GLN A 54 -8.52 32.65 -8.83
C GLN A 54 -9.49 33.79 -9.17
N LYS A 55 -9.78 34.68 -8.22
CA LYS A 55 -10.70 35.81 -8.40
C LYS A 55 -10.20 36.81 -9.46
N VAL A 56 -8.89 37.08 -9.53
CA VAL A 56 -8.32 37.99 -10.55
C VAL A 56 -8.04 37.31 -11.89
N ASN A 57 -8.14 35.97 -11.97
CA ASN A 57 -7.96 35.19 -13.20
C ASN A 57 -9.17 34.28 -13.55
N PRO A 58 -10.42 34.80 -13.60
CA PRO A 58 -11.64 33.98 -13.63
C PRO A 58 -11.87 33.16 -14.91
N ASN A 59 -11.12 33.43 -15.99
CA ASN A 59 -11.26 32.74 -17.28
C ASN A 59 -10.64 31.34 -17.30
N TYR A 60 -9.93 30.94 -16.24
CA TYR A 60 -9.28 29.63 -16.12
C TYR A 60 -9.93 28.82 -14.99
N LYS A 61 -10.42 27.62 -15.30
CA LYS A 61 -10.93 26.68 -14.28
C LYS A 61 -9.75 26.02 -13.56
N MET A 62 -9.44 26.50 -12.36
CA MET A 62 -8.36 25.98 -11.50
C MET A 62 -8.94 25.50 -10.16
N SER A 63 -8.48 24.36 -9.67
CA SER A 63 -8.70 23.89 -8.29
C SER A 63 -7.72 24.56 -7.32
N SER A 64 -7.96 24.42 -6.01
CA SER A 64 -6.99 24.79 -4.96
C SER A 64 -5.75 23.91 -4.94
N ASP A 65 -5.84 22.70 -5.48
CA ASP A 65 -4.76 21.71 -5.45
C ASP A 65 -3.82 21.82 -6.67
N ASP A 66 -4.22 22.60 -7.68
CA ASP A 66 -3.45 22.81 -8.92
C ASP A 66 -2.28 23.80 -8.75
N ILE A 67 -2.29 24.58 -7.66
CA ILE A 67 -1.30 25.61 -7.33
C ILE A 67 -0.86 25.47 -5.87
N ASP A 68 0.42 25.66 -5.60
CA ASP A 68 0.93 25.88 -4.24
C ASP A 68 1.47 27.29 -4.02
N VAL A 69 1.55 27.69 -2.75
CA VAL A 69 2.07 28.99 -2.33
C VAL A 69 3.38 28.76 -1.57
N ASN A 70 4.50 29.21 -2.13
CA ASN A 70 5.81 29.06 -1.49
C ASN A 70 6.05 30.19 -0.47
N PHE A 71 5.60 30.01 0.77
CA PHE A 71 5.76 31.02 1.83
C PHE A 71 7.23 31.33 2.18
N ASP A 72 8.19 30.46 1.85
CA ASP A 72 9.62 30.72 2.07
C ASP A 72 10.17 31.79 1.10
N SER A 73 9.43 32.08 0.02
CA SER A 73 9.70 33.19 -0.93
C SER A 73 8.99 34.50 -0.55
N LEU A 74 8.34 34.56 0.61
CA LEU A 74 7.60 35.73 1.05
C LEU A 74 8.55 36.88 1.40
N GLU A 75 8.55 37.92 0.56
CA GLU A 75 9.25 39.18 0.81
C GLU A 75 8.25 40.33 0.88
N PHE A 76 8.64 41.47 1.45
CA PHE A 76 7.82 42.69 1.36
C PHE A 76 8.66 43.92 1.05
N LYS A 77 8.09 44.83 0.26
CA LYS A 77 8.70 46.13 0.02
C LYS A 77 8.49 47.01 1.25
N LYS A 78 9.60 47.42 1.87
CA LYS A 78 9.61 48.25 3.07
C LYS A 78 8.89 49.58 2.81
N SER A 79 8.00 49.95 3.73
CA SER A 79 7.27 51.23 3.76
C SER A 79 7.28 51.71 5.22
N ASP A 80 7.40 53.01 5.42
CA ASP A 80 7.45 53.64 6.74
C ASP A 80 6.14 53.40 7.52
N SER A 81 5.02 53.41 6.79
CA SER A 81 3.69 52.98 7.23
C SER A 81 3.50 51.46 7.02
N PRO A 82 3.30 50.64 8.07
CA PRO A 82 3.04 49.20 7.95
C PRO A 82 1.87 48.84 7.01
N GLU A 83 0.80 49.63 7.04
CA GLU A 83 -0.44 49.47 6.26
C GLU A 83 -0.26 49.67 4.74
N ASN A 84 0.88 50.24 4.31
CA ASN A 84 1.20 50.44 2.91
C ASN A 84 2.24 49.45 2.34
N ARG A 85 2.66 48.45 3.13
CA ARG A 85 3.58 47.40 2.68
C ARG A 85 2.92 46.51 1.63
N ILE A 86 3.65 46.29 0.54
CA ILE A 86 3.28 45.33 -0.51
C ILE A 86 4.13 44.09 -0.30
N TYR A 87 3.46 42.96 -0.12
CA TYR A 87 4.04 41.63 0.07
C TYR A 87 4.09 40.92 -1.28
N TYR A 88 5.08 40.07 -1.48
CA TYR A 88 5.36 39.33 -2.70
C TYR A 88 5.62 37.86 -2.34
N VAL A 89 5.00 36.92 -3.05
CA VAL A 89 5.20 35.48 -2.85
C VAL A 89 5.23 34.77 -4.20
N GLU A 90 5.97 33.66 -4.31
CA GLU A 90 5.94 32.80 -5.48
C GLU A 90 4.88 31.71 -5.35
N LEU A 91 4.16 31.49 -6.44
CA LEU A 91 3.24 30.38 -6.65
C LEU A 91 3.91 29.32 -7.52
N GLU A 92 3.57 28.05 -7.32
CA GLU A 92 4.07 26.92 -8.13
C GLU A 92 2.89 26.10 -8.67
N GLY A 93 2.88 25.84 -9.99
CA GLY A 93 1.87 24.97 -10.62
C GLY A 93 2.21 23.49 -10.45
N LYS A 94 1.23 22.67 -10.03
CA LYS A 94 1.45 21.26 -9.65
C LYS A 94 0.85 20.20 -10.58
N THR A 95 -0.04 20.57 -11.49
CA THR A 95 -0.85 19.62 -12.28
C THR A 95 -0.85 19.96 -13.78
N THR A 96 -1.98 20.40 -14.35
CA THR A 96 -2.10 20.91 -15.72
C THR A 96 -1.46 22.29 -15.89
N PHE A 97 -1.15 22.95 -14.78
CA PHE A 97 -0.46 24.24 -14.69
C PHE A 97 0.98 24.03 -14.23
N VAL A 98 1.94 24.68 -14.89
CA VAL A 98 3.37 24.42 -14.70
C VAL A 98 4.22 25.68 -14.58
N GLY A 99 5.35 25.57 -13.87
CA GLY A 99 6.30 26.64 -13.60
C GLY A 99 6.04 27.37 -12.28
N THR A 100 6.87 28.37 -11.97
CA THR A 100 6.69 29.29 -10.84
C THR A 100 6.31 30.69 -11.34
N HIS A 101 5.54 31.45 -10.55
CA HIS A 101 5.19 32.84 -10.87
C HIS A 101 5.02 33.69 -9.61
N ARG A 102 5.51 34.93 -9.64
CA ARG A 102 5.55 35.81 -8.47
C ARG A 102 4.36 36.78 -8.46
N VAL A 103 3.58 36.75 -7.37
CA VAL A 103 2.37 37.55 -7.15
C VAL A 103 2.54 38.51 -5.97
N HIS A 104 1.68 39.52 -5.85
CA HIS A 104 1.76 40.51 -4.77
C HIS A 104 0.40 40.99 -4.23
N PHE A 105 0.40 41.45 -2.98
CA PHE A 105 -0.81 41.84 -2.23
C PHE A 105 -0.49 42.78 -1.05
N LYS A 106 -1.52 43.32 -0.39
CA LYS A 106 -1.42 44.04 0.91
C LYS A 106 -2.08 43.26 2.05
N LEU A 107 -1.56 43.40 3.27
CA LEU A 107 -2.12 42.81 4.51
C LEU A 107 -2.79 43.86 5.41
N ASN A 108 -3.78 43.43 6.19
CA ASN A 108 -4.43 44.24 7.24
C ASN A 108 -3.90 43.81 8.62
N LEU A 109 -3.54 44.75 9.52
CA LEU A 109 -2.67 44.47 10.70
C LEU A 109 -3.15 45.08 12.04
N ALA A 110 -4.41 45.50 12.16
CA ALA A 110 -4.91 46.34 13.27
C ALA A 110 -4.67 45.81 14.71
N ASN A 111 -4.57 44.49 14.92
CA ASN A 111 -4.45 43.92 16.27
C ASN A 111 -3.07 44.12 16.93
N LEU A 112 -1.99 44.20 16.13
CA LEU A 112 -0.63 44.38 16.66
C LEU A 112 -0.40 45.81 17.18
N GLU A 113 -1.09 46.80 16.59
CA GLU A 113 -1.06 48.19 17.06
C GLU A 113 -1.74 48.32 18.43
N LYS A 114 -2.85 47.61 18.64
CA LYS A 114 -3.55 47.54 19.93
C LYS A 114 -2.62 47.03 21.04
N LEU A 115 -1.92 45.91 20.80
CA LEU A 115 -1.04 45.29 21.79
C LEU A 115 0.11 46.23 22.20
N ASN A 116 0.79 46.85 21.23
CA ASN A 116 1.89 47.77 21.52
C ASN A 116 1.45 49.02 22.31
N LYS A 117 0.21 49.48 22.11
CA LYS A 117 -0.37 50.58 22.90
C LYS A 117 -0.60 50.16 24.36
N LEU A 118 -1.21 48.99 24.58
CA LEU A 118 -1.51 48.46 25.91
C LEU A 118 -0.24 48.20 26.75
N ILE A 119 0.82 47.68 26.13
CA ILE A 119 2.13 47.50 26.78
C ILE A 119 2.70 48.82 27.30
N LYS A 120 2.56 49.90 26.53
CA LYS A 120 3.03 51.23 26.91
C LYS A 120 2.19 51.83 28.05
N GLU A 121 0.90 51.55 28.06
CA GLU A 121 -0.06 51.97 29.09
C GLU A 121 0.21 51.25 30.42
N ALA A 122 0.31 49.92 30.41
CA ALA A 122 0.64 49.12 31.60
C ALA A 122 1.97 49.51 32.25
N ASN A 123 3.02 49.76 31.45
CA ASN A 123 4.31 50.26 31.93
C ASN A 123 4.25 51.68 32.52
N SER A 124 3.22 52.47 32.19
CA SER A 124 2.99 53.78 32.80
C SER A 124 2.32 53.64 34.16
N VAL A 125 1.22 52.89 34.23
CA VAL A 125 0.47 52.62 35.49
C VAL A 125 1.38 52.00 36.56
N LYS A 126 2.29 51.10 36.15
CA LYS A 126 3.29 50.46 37.01
C LYS A 126 4.22 51.42 37.78
N LYS A 127 4.32 52.70 37.38
CA LYS A 127 5.20 53.70 38.03
C LYS A 127 4.53 54.53 39.14
N GLU A 128 3.19 54.53 39.24
CA GLU A 128 2.47 55.49 40.09
C GLU A 128 1.89 54.89 41.39
N ILE A 129 1.96 53.57 41.58
CA ILE A 129 1.32 52.84 42.70
C ILE A 129 2.37 52.03 43.50
N VAL A 130 2.17 51.91 44.82
CA VAL A 130 3.09 51.26 45.77
C VAL A 130 3.12 49.72 45.61
N MET A 131 4.28 49.12 45.86
CA MET A 131 4.61 47.71 45.58
C MET A 131 4.00 46.71 46.58
N ASN A 132 3.30 45.70 46.05
CA ASN A 132 2.69 44.57 46.76
C ASN A 132 2.76 43.28 45.91
N GLU A 133 2.16 42.17 46.35
CA GLU A 133 2.16 40.88 45.63
C GLU A 133 1.52 41.02 44.23
N GLU A 134 0.48 41.83 44.14
CA GLU A 134 -0.25 42.17 42.92
C GLU A 134 0.64 42.87 41.87
N TRP A 135 1.63 43.67 42.30
CA TRP A 135 2.62 44.32 41.42
C TRP A 135 3.57 43.32 40.74
N PHE A 136 3.91 42.21 41.41
CA PHE A 136 4.73 41.15 40.80
C PHE A 136 3.96 40.44 39.68
N THR A 137 2.71 40.03 39.95
CA THR A 137 1.86 39.37 38.95
C THR A 137 1.59 40.28 37.75
N PHE A 138 1.32 41.56 37.98
CA PHE A 138 1.14 42.54 36.91
C PHE A 138 2.42 42.71 36.06
N SER A 139 3.59 42.71 36.70
CA SER A 139 4.89 42.80 36.03
C SER A 139 5.21 41.59 35.14
N GLU A 140 4.78 40.39 35.53
CA GLU A 140 4.93 39.17 34.72
C GLU A 140 4.10 39.24 33.43
N GLN A 141 2.86 39.73 33.50
CA GLN A 141 1.97 39.86 32.34
C GLN A 141 2.49 40.89 31.32
N ILE A 142 3.08 42.01 31.80
CA ILE A 142 3.74 42.99 30.93
C ILE A 142 4.91 42.34 30.18
N GLY A 143 5.77 41.60 30.87
CA GLY A 143 6.91 40.92 30.25
C GLY A 143 6.51 39.84 29.22
N TYR A 144 5.39 39.13 29.47
CA TYR A 144 4.81 38.21 28.50
C TYR A 144 4.32 38.95 27.24
N ALA A 145 3.60 40.06 27.41
CA ALA A 145 3.08 40.86 26.31
C ALA A 145 4.20 41.51 25.46
N GLU A 146 5.25 42.04 26.10
CA GLU A 146 6.46 42.53 25.41
C GLU A 146 7.14 41.43 24.59
N GLY A 147 7.19 40.20 25.14
CA GLY A 147 7.63 39.01 24.42
C GLY A 147 6.84 38.81 23.13
N VAL A 148 5.50 38.69 23.22
CA VAL A 148 4.60 38.46 22.08
C VAL A 148 4.69 39.58 21.03
N ALA A 149 4.69 40.84 21.45
CA ALA A 149 4.72 41.99 20.53
C ALA A 149 6.01 42.08 19.71
N SER A 150 7.15 41.67 20.27
CA SER A 150 8.47 41.79 19.64
C SER A 150 8.71 40.88 18.43
N VAL A 151 7.85 39.87 18.21
CA VAL A 151 8.04 38.77 17.24
C VAL A 151 6.81 38.49 16.37
N ALA A 152 5.82 39.40 16.37
CA ALA A 152 4.47 39.13 15.88
C ALA A 152 4.19 39.06 14.34
N PRO A 153 5.05 39.43 13.37
CA PRO A 153 4.62 39.53 11.97
C PRO A 153 4.58 38.21 11.18
N THR A 154 4.72 37.03 11.81
CA THR A 154 4.82 35.73 11.10
C THR A 154 3.60 34.82 11.23
N ILE A 155 2.89 34.66 10.10
CA ILE A 155 2.09 33.50 9.61
C ILE A 155 0.93 32.94 10.46
N ASN A 156 0.97 32.86 11.80
CA ASN A 156 -0.03 32.08 12.56
C ASN A 156 -0.41 32.60 13.96
N LYS A 157 -0.19 33.89 14.27
CA LYS A 157 -0.28 34.41 15.66
C LYS A 157 -1.19 35.62 15.90
N GLU A 158 -2.14 35.93 15.01
CA GLU A 158 -3.17 36.96 15.31
C GLU A 158 -4.03 36.60 16.53
N THR A 159 -4.42 35.34 16.69
CA THR A 159 -5.19 34.87 17.85
C THR A 159 -4.40 35.07 19.16
N GLU A 160 -3.11 34.76 19.15
CA GLU A 160 -2.23 34.91 20.32
C GLU A 160 -2.01 36.39 20.66
N VAL A 161 -1.88 37.27 19.66
CA VAL A 161 -1.85 38.73 19.85
C VAL A 161 -3.18 39.26 20.41
N ALA A 162 -4.33 38.76 19.94
CA ALA A 162 -5.64 39.16 20.42
C ALA A 162 -5.90 38.68 21.87
N GLU A 163 -5.58 37.43 22.20
CA GLU A 163 -5.65 36.90 23.56
C GLU A 163 -4.71 37.64 24.53
N THR A 164 -3.52 38.02 24.06
CA THR A 164 -2.55 38.77 24.87
C THR A 164 -3.02 40.20 25.10
N CYS A 165 -3.69 40.84 24.13
CA CYS A 165 -4.36 42.13 24.36
C CYS A 165 -5.36 42.01 25.51
N GLN A 166 -6.26 41.03 25.47
CA GLN A 166 -7.32 40.87 26.48
C GLN A 166 -6.74 40.62 27.87
N LYS A 167 -5.79 39.68 28.00
CA LYS A 167 -5.12 39.37 29.28
C LYS A 167 -4.42 40.58 29.88
N LEU A 168 -3.82 41.45 29.05
CA LEU A 168 -3.17 42.66 29.53
C LEU A 168 -4.17 43.76 29.91
N GLU A 169 -5.28 43.90 29.18
CA GLU A 169 -6.40 44.79 29.53
C GLU A 169 -7.02 44.42 30.89
N ASP A 170 -7.30 43.14 31.10
CA ASP A 170 -7.84 42.62 32.36
C ASP A 170 -6.87 42.87 33.54
N ALA A 171 -5.56 42.69 33.31
CA ALA A 171 -4.53 42.89 34.31
C ALA A 171 -4.33 44.38 34.69
N ILE A 172 -4.40 45.31 33.73
CA ILE A 172 -4.37 46.76 33.99
C ILE A 172 -5.57 47.14 34.87
N ALA A 173 -6.78 46.74 34.45
CA ALA A 173 -8.02 47.09 35.14
C ALA A 173 -8.05 46.57 36.60
N TRP A 174 -7.57 45.34 36.83
CA TRP A 174 -7.46 44.80 38.18
C TRP A 174 -6.48 45.60 39.05
N PHE A 175 -5.26 45.86 38.55
CA PHE A 175 -4.22 46.54 39.30
C PHE A 175 -4.63 47.97 39.73
N GLU A 176 -5.34 48.71 38.87
CA GLU A 176 -5.87 50.04 39.21
C GLU A 176 -6.94 50.02 40.32
N THR A 177 -7.71 48.94 40.45
CA THR A 177 -8.76 48.84 41.49
C THR A 177 -8.23 48.54 42.89
N CYS A 178 -7.07 47.89 43.01
CA CYS A 178 -6.46 47.55 44.30
C CYS A 178 -5.78 48.75 44.99
N GLY A 179 -5.34 49.76 44.24
CA GLY A 179 -4.51 50.87 44.72
C GLY A 179 -5.14 51.90 45.68
N ARG A 180 -6.23 51.60 46.40
CA ARG A 180 -6.89 52.55 47.33
C ARG A 180 -7.41 51.91 48.63
N LYS A 181 -6.58 51.82 49.68
CA LYS A 181 -6.90 52.18 51.09
C LYS A 181 -5.73 52.00 52.10
N THR A 182 -5.62 52.98 53.00
CA THR A 182 -4.83 53.03 54.27
C THR A 182 -3.30 52.88 54.22
N VAL A 183 -2.62 53.58 55.14
CA VAL A 183 -1.15 53.58 55.33
C VAL A 183 -0.68 52.27 55.95
N ASP A 184 0.47 51.77 55.53
CA ASP A 184 1.05 50.54 56.07
C ASP A 184 1.88 50.81 57.33
N LEU A 185 1.61 50.06 58.41
CA LEU A 185 2.09 50.34 59.78
C LEU A 185 2.97 49.25 60.39
N TRP A 186 3.02 48.05 59.79
CA TRP A 186 3.58 46.84 60.43
C TRP A 186 5.03 47.02 60.92
N MET A 187 5.87 47.67 60.13
CA MET A 187 7.29 47.85 60.42
C MET A 187 7.52 48.79 61.61
N LEU A 188 6.63 49.78 61.81
CA LEU A 188 6.68 50.67 62.97
C LEU A 188 6.19 49.95 64.24
N GLU A 189 5.15 49.11 64.11
CA GLU A 189 4.60 48.30 65.21
C GLU A 189 5.60 47.25 65.73
N GLU A 190 6.24 46.49 64.85
CA GLU A 190 7.20 45.46 65.26
C GLU A 190 8.50 46.07 65.82
N ASN A 191 8.92 47.25 65.34
CA ASN A 191 10.04 48.00 65.93
C ASN A 191 9.73 48.50 67.35
N ILE A 192 8.48 48.93 67.63
CA ILE A 192 8.05 49.32 68.99
C ILE A 192 8.14 48.14 69.95
N LYS A 193 7.64 46.98 69.54
CA LYS A 193 7.67 45.74 70.32
C LYS A 193 9.11 45.29 70.60
N THR A 194 9.95 45.24 69.56
CA THR A 194 11.39 44.94 69.68
C THR A 194 12.11 45.90 70.64
N ALA A 195 11.81 47.20 70.57
CA ALA A 195 12.39 48.19 71.47
C ALA A 195 11.98 48.01 72.94
N GLN A 196 10.74 47.57 73.19
CA GLN A 196 10.23 47.26 74.53
C GLN A 196 10.89 46.01 75.12
N ASP A 197 11.10 44.97 74.32
CA ASP A 197 11.77 43.74 74.74
C ASP A 197 13.26 43.98 75.05
N VAL A 198 13.95 44.80 74.25
CA VAL A 198 15.35 45.19 74.49
C VAL A 198 15.52 46.04 75.78
N LEU A 199 14.50 46.82 76.16
CA LEU A 199 14.52 47.59 77.42
C LEU A 199 14.42 46.73 78.68
N THR A 200 13.73 45.58 78.61
CA THR A 200 13.50 44.70 79.77
C THR A 200 14.60 43.65 79.95
N THR A 201 15.34 43.33 78.88
CA THR A 201 16.35 42.26 78.85
C THR A 201 17.79 42.71 79.12
N THR A 202 18.05 44.02 79.28
CA THR A 202 19.42 44.58 79.38
C THR A 202 19.75 45.18 80.77
N LYS A 203 21.01 45.02 81.22
CA LYS A 203 21.51 45.54 82.52
C LYS A 203 22.00 46.99 82.50
N LYS A 204 21.68 47.74 81.45
CA LYS A 204 22.08 49.15 81.24
C LYS A 204 21.46 50.09 82.25
N ASP A 205 22.16 51.18 82.57
CA ASP A 205 21.71 52.20 83.52
C ASP A 205 20.45 52.96 83.06
N ASP A 206 19.79 53.62 84.02
CA ASP A 206 18.51 54.29 83.80
C ASP A 206 18.62 55.50 82.86
N ALA A 207 19.77 56.18 82.84
CA ALA A 207 20.02 57.31 81.94
C ALA A 207 20.07 56.84 80.48
N CYS A 208 20.72 55.70 80.22
CA CYS A 208 20.76 55.08 78.89
C CYS A 208 19.38 54.54 78.47
N LYS A 209 18.59 54.01 79.41
CA LYS A 209 17.22 53.51 79.15
C LYS A 209 16.22 54.63 78.87
N MET A 210 16.43 55.84 79.40
CA MET A 210 15.51 56.98 79.21
C MET A 210 15.36 57.39 77.74
N THR A 211 16.44 57.40 76.96
CA THR A 211 16.42 57.81 75.54
C THR A 211 15.60 56.84 74.68
N LEU A 212 15.77 55.53 74.87
CA LEU A 212 15.01 54.53 74.11
C LEU A 212 13.51 54.54 74.49
N LYS A 213 13.18 54.73 75.78
CA LYS A 213 11.79 54.93 76.24
C LYS A 213 11.13 56.13 75.56
N ALA A 214 11.84 57.24 75.39
CA ALA A 214 11.32 58.44 74.70
C ALA A 214 11.07 58.18 73.20
N ALA A 215 11.97 57.45 72.52
CA ALA A 215 11.80 57.08 71.12
C ALA A 215 10.57 56.18 70.90
N ILE A 216 10.35 55.19 71.78
CA ILE A 216 9.17 54.31 71.76
C ILE A 216 7.88 55.13 71.90
N ALA A 217 7.83 56.06 72.86
CA ALA A 217 6.64 56.91 73.08
C ALA A 217 6.32 57.77 71.85
N SER A 218 7.34 58.32 71.17
CA SER A 218 7.16 59.10 69.94
C SER A 218 6.64 58.24 68.78
N ALA A 219 7.15 57.02 68.61
CA ALA A 219 6.67 56.06 67.60
C ALA A 219 5.21 55.63 67.86
N GLN A 220 4.87 55.32 69.11
CA GLN A 220 3.49 54.98 69.52
C GLN A 220 2.50 56.13 69.32
N TYR A 221 2.95 57.37 69.46
CA TYR A 221 2.13 58.55 69.12
C TYR A 221 1.85 58.62 67.62
N LYS A 222 2.87 58.37 66.78
CA LYS A 222 2.72 58.45 65.31
C LYS A 222 1.73 57.43 64.75
N ILE A 223 1.68 56.22 65.30
CA ILE A 223 0.64 55.21 64.97
C ILE A 223 -0.77 55.73 65.28
N LYS A 224 -0.95 56.51 66.36
CA LYS A 224 -2.28 57.07 66.69
C LYS A 224 -2.71 58.17 65.73
N GLU A 225 -1.78 59.00 65.23
CA GLU A 225 -2.08 59.97 64.17
C GLU A 225 -2.49 59.28 62.85
N ALA A 226 -1.79 58.20 62.49
CA ALA A 226 -1.90 57.52 61.21
C ALA A 226 -3.27 56.86 60.93
N LYS A 227 -4.13 56.68 61.94
CA LYS A 227 -5.40 55.94 61.83
C LYS A 227 -6.38 56.48 60.78
N ASN A 228 -6.26 57.75 60.39
CA ASN A 228 -7.13 58.41 59.41
C ASN A 228 -6.37 58.88 58.14
N TRP A 229 -5.14 58.40 57.92
CA TRP A 229 -4.28 58.87 56.84
C TRP A 229 -4.40 58.04 55.56
N ASN A 230 -4.02 58.64 54.42
CA ASN A 230 -3.88 57.95 53.13
C ASN A 230 -2.40 57.61 52.87
N ALA A 231 -2.14 56.48 52.20
CA ALA A 231 -0.78 55.99 51.97
C ALA A 231 0.03 56.90 51.02
N VAL A 232 -0.61 57.48 49.99
CA VAL A 232 0.04 58.27 48.94
C VAL A 232 0.78 59.48 49.52
N ASP A 233 0.12 60.21 50.42
CA ASP A 233 0.66 61.46 50.97
C ASP A 233 1.51 61.23 52.25
N HIS A 234 1.27 60.15 53.01
CA HIS A 234 1.79 60.02 54.39
C HIS A 234 2.68 58.79 54.68
N GLN A 235 2.84 57.81 53.78
CA GLN A 235 3.65 56.61 54.08
C GLN A 235 5.09 56.96 54.52
N LYS A 236 5.72 57.93 53.85
CA LYS A 236 7.08 58.41 54.18
C LYS A 236 7.24 58.94 55.60
N GLU A 237 6.18 59.43 56.25
CA GLU A 237 6.23 59.84 57.67
C GLU A 237 6.34 58.63 58.61
N ILE A 238 5.63 57.53 58.27
CA ILE A 238 5.66 56.27 59.03
C ILE A 238 7.00 55.58 58.86
N ASP A 239 7.50 55.48 57.63
CA ASP A 239 8.80 54.87 57.34
C ASP A 239 9.93 55.63 58.05
N LYS A 240 9.84 56.97 58.09
CA LYS A 240 10.80 57.82 58.81
C LYS A 240 10.72 57.62 60.32
N ALA A 241 9.53 57.43 60.88
CA ALA A 241 9.36 57.09 62.30
C ALA A 241 9.94 55.69 62.62
N ALA A 242 9.70 54.70 61.75
CA ALA A 242 10.19 53.33 61.93
C ALA A 242 11.71 53.26 61.91
N ASN A 243 12.34 53.93 60.94
CA ASN A 243 13.79 54.04 60.84
C ASN A 243 14.42 54.83 62.00
N SER A 244 13.76 55.90 62.45
CA SER A 244 14.24 56.70 63.59
C SER A 244 14.21 55.90 64.91
N LEU A 245 13.16 55.09 65.11
CA LEU A 245 13.10 54.18 66.25
C LEU A 245 14.15 53.07 66.13
N TRP A 246 14.32 52.47 64.95
CA TRP A 246 15.32 51.41 64.73
C TRP A 246 16.75 51.90 65.02
N ALA A 247 17.10 53.11 64.58
CA ALA A 247 18.39 53.74 64.90
C ALA A 247 18.58 53.93 66.43
N ALA A 248 17.51 54.26 67.16
CA ALA A 248 17.55 54.36 68.62
C ALA A 248 17.73 53.00 69.31
N ILE A 249 17.09 51.92 68.81
CA ILE A 249 17.30 50.54 69.29
C ILE A 249 18.76 50.14 69.07
N LEU A 250 19.28 50.30 67.85
CA LEU A 250 20.65 49.91 67.50
C LEU A 250 21.69 50.66 68.34
N GLY A 251 21.54 51.99 68.47
CA GLY A 251 22.40 52.83 69.31
C GLY A 251 22.31 52.50 70.81
N PHE A 252 21.16 52.02 71.28
CA PHE A 252 21.02 51.51 72.66
C PHE A 252 21.69 50.15 72.83
N VAL A 253 21.53 49.21 71.88
CA VAL A 253 22.16 47.88 71.93
C VAL A 253 23.68 47.98 71.87
N MET A 254 24.24 48.81 70.99
CA MET A 254 25.69 48.92 70.78
C MET A 254 26.47 49.65 71.89
N LYS A 255 25.81 50.33 72.83
CA LYS A 255 26.50 50.87 74.01
C LYS A 255 26.90 49.73 74.96
N PRO A 256 28.16 49.66 75.43
CA PRO A 256 28.58 48.66 76.42
C PRO A 256 27.92 48.91 77.77
N ASP A 257 27.71 47.85 78.55
CA ASP A 257 27.16 47.93 79.91
C ASP A 257 28.14 48.67 80.84
N SER A 258 27.61 49.60 81.64
CA SER A 258 28.40 50.41 82.57
C SER A 258 28.75 49.64 83.85
N TYR A 259 29.99 49.17 83.97
CA TYR A 259 30.97 49.68 84.97
C TYR A 259 32.36 49.04 84.74
N ASN A 260 33.41 49.73 85.18
CA ASN A 260 34.78 49.62 84.65
C ASN A 260 35.79 49.32 85.78
N TYR A 261 36.76 48.40 85.57
CA TYR A 261 38.19 48.50 85.95
C TYR A 261 38.97 47.15 85.94
N ASN A 262 40.23 47.24 85.51
CA ASN A 262 41.43 46.47 85.89
C ASN A 262 41.69 44.97 85.55
N VAL A 263 43.01 44.78 85.38
CA VAL A 263 43.85 43.63 85.05
C VAL A 263 43.95 42.58 86.17
N GLN A 264 44.34 41.35 85.76
CA GLN A 264 44.96 40.21 86.50
C GLN A 264 44.06 38.97 86.56
N GLN A 265 44.40 37.83 85.93
CA GLN A 265 45.57 36.91 86.05
C GLN A 265 45.54 35.97 87.25
N SER A 266 45.91 34.69 86.98
CA SER A 266 46.09 33.54 87.89
C SER A 266 44.80 33.02 88.56
N ASN A 267 44.32 31.79 88.34
CA ASN A 267 45.02 30.51 88.14
C ASN A 267 44.38 29.71 86.99
N GLN A 268 45.08 29.06 86.05
CA GLN A 268 46.37 28.33 86.10
C GLN A 268 46.27 26.90 86.69
N LYS A 269 45.59 26.03 85.95
CA LYS A 269 46.07 24.70 85.55
C LYS A 269 45.30 24.27 84.30
N ASP A 270 45.95 23.46 83.47
CA ASP A 270 45.48 22.94 82.17
C ASP A 270 45.40 23.99 81.03
N LEU A 271 46.15 23.88 79.92
CA LEU A 271 47.33 23.06 79.63
C LEU A 271 48.01 23.59 78.34
N ASP A 272 49.03 24.46 78.48
CA ASP A 272 49.91 24.84 77.36
C ASP A 272 51.18 23.97 77.39
N LEU A 273 51.32 23.02 76.44
CA LEU A 273 52.60 22.51 75.93
C LEU A 273 52.41 21.43 74.83
N ILE A 274 53.36 21.37 73.89
CA ILE A 274 53.51 20.40 72.77
C ILE A 274 52.55 20.71 71.60
N VAL A 275 52.93 21.36 70.49
CA VAL A 275 54.15 21.39 69.65
C VAL A 275 54.38 20.15 68.79
N GLU A 276 54.10 20.33 67.50
CA GLU A 276 54.60 19.64 66.29
C GLU A 276 54.48 18.11 66.09
N ASN A 277 54.41 17.79 64.78
CA ASN A 277 54.75 16.54 64.10
C ASN A 277 53.69 15.43 63.89
N GLN A 278 53.44 15.23 62.60
CA GLN A 278 53.46 13.95 61.87
C GLN A 278 52.19 13.07 61.72
N THR A 279 51.98 12.77 60.43
CA THR A 279 51.50 11.50 59.83
C THR A 279 50.01 11.12 59.88
N ASN A 280 49.48 10.99 58.66
CA ASN A 280 48.29 10.23 58.26
C ASN A 280 48.43 8.73 58.58
N PRO A 281 47.36 8.07 59.10
CA PRO A 281 47.08 6.71 58.64
C PRO A 281 45.58 6.32 58.49
N LEU A 282 45.29 5.53 57.43
CA LEU A 282 44.21 4.53 57.26
C LEU A 282 42.75 5.06 57.16
N ARG A 283 41.91 4.81 56.14
CA ARG A 283 41.76 3.77 55.07
C ARG A 283 41.11 2.44 55.51
N LYS A 284 39.85 2.21 55.07
CA LYS A 284 39.12 0.97 54.63
C LYS A 284 37.60 1.29 54.59
N ASN A 285 36.75 0.87 53.64
CA ASN A 285 36.84 -0.08 52.52
C ASN A 285 36.06 0.42 51.26
N VAL A 286 36.27 -0.25 50.12
CA VAL A 286 35.79 0.01 48.74
C VAL A 286 35.32 -1.34 48.14
N PRO A 287 34.27 -1.42 47.30
CA PRO A 287 34.42 -1.51 45.82
C PRO A 287 33.30 -0.79 45.00
N GLU A 288 33.65 0.07 44.02
CA GLU A 288 33.61 -0.16 42.54
C GLU A 288 32.18 -0.04 41.91
N LYS A 289 31.91 0.46 40.70
CA LYS A 289 32.61 0.97 39.48
C LYS A 289 31.54 1.82 38.69
N THR A 290 31.77 2.74 37.74
CA THR A 290 32.93 3.22 36.94
C THR A 290 32.70 4.67 36.46
N LYS A 291 33.76 5.34 35.96
CA LYS A 291 33.82 6.58 35.15
C LYS A 291 35.21 6.60 34.45
N PRO A 292 35.57 7.53 33.55
CA PRO A 292 34.80 8.33 32.57
C PRO A 292 35.46 8.25 31.16
N LEU A 293 35.12 9.15 30.21
CA LEU A 293 36.10 9.72 29.28
C LEU A 293 35.65 11.10 28.76
N VAL A 294 36.57 12.06 28.78
CA VAL A 294 36.45 13.46 28.32
C VAL A 294 37.64 13.71 27.38
N LEU A 295 37.48 14.58 26.37
CA LEU A 295 38.46 15.44 25.65
C LEU A 295 37.86 15.80 24.27
N GLY A 296 37.88 17.03 23.73
CA GLY A 296 38.21 18.35 24.29
C GLY A 296 38.50 19.40 23.19
N TYR A 297 37.94 20.63 23.32
CA TYR A 297 38.30 21.89 22.60
C TYR A 297 38.13 21.94 21.06
N ASN A 298 37.97 23.09 20.35
CA ASN A 298 38.08 24.55 20.62
C ASN A 298 36.95 25.29 19.84
N SER A 299 36.39 26.41 20.34
CA SER A 299 36.86 27.77 19.94
C SER A 299 36.38 28.90 20.90
N LYS A 300 37.01 30.08 20.77
CA LYS A 300 36.89 31.29 21.62
C LYS A 300 35.67 32.15 21.20
N SER A 301 35.02 33.00 22.01
CA SER A 301 35.10 33.30 23.45
C SER A 301 33.97 34.24 23.89
N VAL A 302 33.28 33.92 24.98
CA VAL A 302 33.31 34.70 26.24
C VAL A 302 33.52 33.66 27.35
N LYS A 303 34.38 33.92 28.35
CA LYS A 303 34.69 32.91 29.36
C LYS A 303 33.71 32.97 30.53
N ASN A 304 33.26 31.80 30.99
CA ASN A 304 32.58 31.66 32.29
C ASN A 304 33.47 31.99 33.50
N SER A 305 34.77 32.25 33.32
CA SER A 305 35.72 32.55 34.40
C SER A 305 35.58 33.96 34.98
N ASP A 306 34.78 34.83 34.36
CA ASP A 306 34.73 36.24 34.71
C ASP A 306 33.65 36.52 35.79
N LEU A 307 32.93 35.48 36.24
CA LEU A 307 32.00 35.51 37.39
C LEU A 307 32.60 34.93 38.69
N GLU A 308 33.76 34.25 38.64
CA GLU A 308 34.38 33.61 39.81
C GLU A 308 35.49 34.47 40.48
N ASN A 309 35.57 35.77 40.17
CA ASN A 309 36.48 36.70 40.86
C ASN A 309 35.95 38.14 40.91
N THR A 310 35.09 38.43 41.89
CA THR A 310 34.94 39.74 42.54
C THR A 310 34.03 39.60 43.77
N ASN A 311 34.30 40.35 44.84
CA ASN A 311 33.48 40.34 46.08
C ASN A 311 32.18 41.13 45.88
N ASN A 312 31.29 40.64 45.02
CA ASN A 312 30.01 41.26 44.67
C ASN A 312 28.84 40.50 45.32
N THR A 313 27.78 41.20 45.70
CA THR A 313 26.59 40.58 46.33
C THR A 313 25.72 39.84 45.31
N THR A 314 24.85 38.94 45.77
CA THR A 314 23.92 38.17 44.91
C THR A 314 23.04 39.11 44.08
N GLN A 315 22.59 40.21 44.67
CA GLN A 315 21.90 41.31 43.98
C GLN A 315 22.70 41.87 42.79
N GLN A 316 24.00 42.15 42.94
CA GLN A 316 24.84 42.69 41.86
C GLN A 316 25.08 41.67 40.74
N GLN A 317 25.18 40.38 41.08
CA GLN A 317 25.23 39.29 40.10
C GLN A 317 23.93 39.20 39.30
N LEU A 318 22.77 39.32 39.97
CA LEU A 318 21.46 39.30 39.34
C LEU A 318 21.26 40.50 38.40
N GLU A 319 21.63 41.71 38.82
CA GLU A 319 21.54 42.91 37.99
C GLU A 319 22.44 42.81 36.73
N THR A 320 23.66 42.30 36.89
CA THR A 320 24.57 42.04 35.77
C THR A 320 23.98 41.05 34.78
N LEU A 321 23.43 39.94 35.28
CA LEU A 321 22.84 38.88 34.46
C LEU A 321 21.56 39.34 33.74
N ILE A 322 20.70 40.13 34.40
CA ILE A 322 19.52 40.77 33.79
C ILE A 322 19.93 41.60 32.57
N ASN A 323 20.99 42.40 32.69
CA ASN A 323 21.43 43.28 31.60
C ASN A 323 22.02 42.46 30.45
N GLN A 324 22.85 41.45 30.73
CA GLN A 324 23.32 40.50 29.71
C GLN A 324 22.17 39.78 29.00
N ALA A 325 21.13 39.36 29.73
CA ALA A 325 19.99 38.63 29.19
C ALA A 325 19.05 39.51 28.35
N LYS A 326 18.96 40.82 28.63
CA LYS A 326 18.22 41.79 27.80
C LYS A 326 18.82 41.92 26.40
N ASP A 327 20.15 41.96 26.31
CA ASP A 327 20.89 42.09 25.05
C ASP A 327 20.83 40.83 24.17
N ILE A 328 20.39 39.69 24.72
CA ILE A 328 20.13 38.47 23.94
C ILE A 328 18.94 38.71 23.00
N LYS A 329 19.24 38.60 21.70
CA LYS A 329 18.31 38.60 20.57
C LYS A 329 17.92 37.16 20.20
N GLN A 330 16.75 36.97 19.60
CA GLN A 330 16.23 35.64 19.27
C GLN A 330 17.14 34.86 18.28
N ASN A 331 17.72 35.56 17.30
CA ASN A 331 18.70 35.02 16.33
C ASN A 331 18.41 33.58 15.89
N ASP A 332 17.29 33.38 15.18
CA ASP A 332 16.90 32.12 14.52
C ASP A 332 16.73 30.87 15.43
N LYS A 333 16.84 31.04 16.75
CA LYS A 333 16.47 30.03 17.77
C LYS A 333 14.95 30.07 18.07
N GLY A 334 14.42 28.97 18.63
CA GLY A 334 12.98 28.70 18.73
C GLY A 334 12.20 29.66 19.64
N PHE A 335 10.99 30.01 19.19
CA PHE A 335 10.07 30.97 19.84
C PHE A 335 9.82 30.64 21.32
N ASP A 336 9.43 29.41 21.65
CA ASP A 336 8.97 29.04 22.99
C ASP A 336 10.08 29.26 24.05
N LYS A 337 11.34 28.99 23.68
CA LYS A 337 12.49 29.16 24.60
C LYS A 337 12.99 30.59 24.67
N TYR A 338 12.77 31.39 23.63
CA TYR A 338 12.98 32.84 23.70
C TYR A 338 11.91 33.53 24.56
N ALA A 339 10.65 33.09 24.48
CA ALA A 339 9.56 33.55 25.33
C ALA A 339 9.79 33.17 26.81
N GLU A 340 10.20 31.91 27.10
CA GLU A 340 10.63 31.49 28.45
C GLU A 340 11.79 32.36 28.98
N LEU A 341 12.76 32.71 28.13
CA LEU A 341 13.86 33.61 28.51
C LEU A 341 13.38 35.03 28.85
N LYS A 342 12.52 35.65 28.01
CA LYS A 342 11.98 36.99 28.31
C LYS A 342 11.08 37.00 29.55
N LYS A 343 10.34 35.92 29.81
CA LYS A 343 9.61 35.70 31.07
C LYS A 343 10.57 35.66 32.28
N ALA A 344 11.66 34.90 32.21
CA ALA A 344 12.65 34.82 33.29
C ALA A 344 13.35 36.17 33.55
N ILE A 345 13.60 36.96 32.50
CA ILE A 345 14.13 38.33 32.62
C ILE A 345 13.16 39.24 33.37
N GLY A 346 11.87 39.21 33.02
CA GLY A 346 10.83 39.99 33.70
C GLY A 346 10.70 39.64 35.19
N HIS A 347 10.73 38.35 35.52
CA HIS A 347 10.72 37.87 36.91
C HIS A 347 11.95 38.37 37.69
N ALA A 348 13.15 38.16 37.16
CA ALA A 348 14.40 38.61 37.78
C ALA A 348 14.44 40.13 37.99
N GLN A 349 13.93 40.92 37.04
CA GLN A 349 13.78 42.37 37.19
C GLN A 349 12.83 42.78 38.32
N GLY A 350 11.74 42.02 38.54
CA GLY A 350 10.82 42.25 39.65
C GLY A 350 11.49 42.02 41.00
N VAL A 351 12.21 40.91 41.15
CA VAL A 351 12.91 40.55 42.40
C VAL A 351 14.04 41.54 42.71
N ASN A 352 14.88 41.89 41.73
CA ASN A 352 16.00 42.83 41.91
C ASN A 352 15.55 44.28 42.22
N ALA A 353 14.33 44.66 41.86
CA ALA A 353 13.78 45.99 42.15
C ALA A 353 13.34 46.16 43.61
N ILE A 354 13.05 45.06 44.32
CA ILE A 354 12.45 45.09 45.66
C ILE A 354 13.49 44.80 46.76
N TYR A 355 14.40 43.85 46.53
CA TYR A 355 15.45 43.50 47.50
C TYR A 355 16.73 44.32 47.28
N GLN A 356 16.60 45.65 47.16
CA GLN A 356 17.68 46.58 46.78
C GLN A 356 18.80 46.74 47.84
N ASN A 357 18.64 46.22 49.06
CA ASN A 357 19.64 46.20 50.12
C ASN A 357 19.51 44.90 50.93
N GLU A 358 20.40 43.93 50.69
CA GLU A 358 20.33 42.60 51.32
C GLU A 358 20.72 42.61 52.81
N LEU A 359 19.85 42.02 53.65
CA LEU A 359 20.24 41.41 54.93
C LEU A 359 19.24 40.34 55.41
N ASN A 360 17.95 40.41 55.02
CA ASN A 360 16.91 39.55 55.59
C ASN A 360 16.41 38.38 54.70
N HIS A 361 16.56 38.40 53.37
CA HIS A 361 15.98 37.36 52.47
C HIS A 361 16.86 36.97 51.26
N PRO A 362 18.14 36.55 51.45
CA PRO A 362 19.07 36.28 50.33
C PRO A 362 18.61 35.16 49.38
N HIS A 363 17.94 34.13 49.89
CA HIS A 363 17.48 32.97 49.10
C HIS A 363 16.56 33.35 47.92
N ILE A 364 15.76 34.41 48.04
CA ILE A 364 14.85 34.85 46.96
C ILE A 364 15.62 35.45 45.78
N LEU A 365 16.74 36.13 46.05
CA LEU A 365 17.63 36.65 45.02
C LEU A 365 18.45 35.53 44.37
N GLU A 366 18.84 34.51 45.14
CA GLU A 366 19.50 33.30 44.61
C GLU A 366 18.58 32.49 43.68
N ASP A 367 17.32 32.25 44.08
CA ASP A 367 16.32 31.55 43.26
C ASP A 367 16.05 32.28 41.93
N ALA A 368 15.90 33.60 41.97
CA ALA A 368 15.71 34.43 40.78
C ALA A 368 16.93 34.41 39.85
N LEU A 369 18.14 34.39 40.42
CA LEU A 369 19.39 34.25 39.69
C LEU A 369 19.50 32.89 39.02
N GLU A 370 19.25 31.80 39.74
CA GLU A 370 19.30 30.44 39.17
C GLU A 370 18.25 30.24 38.08
N TYR A 371 17.02 30.74 38.27
CA TYR A 371 15.97 30.66 37.27
C TYR A 371 16.34 31.38 35.96
N LEU A 372 16.88 32.60 36.05
CA LEU A 372 17.35 33.35 34.88
C LEU A 372 18.54 32.65 34.20
N GLN A 373 19.53 32.19 34.97
CA GLN A 373 20.65 31.42 34.42
C GLN A 373 20.19 30.13 33.73
N ALA A 374 19.24 29.41 34.30
CA ALA A 374 18.70 28.18 33.72
C ALA A 374 17.95 28.45 32.41
N ALA A 375 17.19 29.55 32.33
CA ALA A 375 16.53 29.99 31.10
C ALA A 375 17.55 30.37 30.01
N MET A 376 18.58 31.16 30.35
CA MET A 376 19.66 31.52 29.42
C MET A 376 20.41 30.29 28.90
N ARG A 377 20.77 29.33 29.77
CA ARG A 377 21.45 28.08 29.37
C ARG A 377 20.55 27.20 28.47
N LYS A 378 19.23 27.17 28.71
CA LYS A 378 18.27 26.42 27.87
C LYS A 378 18.10 27.07 26.50
N PHE A 379 18.06 28.39 26.43
CA PHE A 379 18.01 29.14 25.17
C PHE A 379 19.32 28.99 24.37
N ASP A 380 20.47 29.09 25.03
CA ASP A 380 21.76 29.03 24.34
C ASP A 380 22.05 27.63 23.75
N ARG A 381 21.65 26.56 24.45
CA ARG A 381 21.78 25.18 23.99
C ARG A 381 20.83 24.77 22.85
N GLN A 382 19.96 25.65 22.36
CA GLN A 382 19.22 25.34 21.13
C GLN A 382 20.17 25.40 19.93
N GLU A 383 20.26 24.27 19.22
CA GLU A 383 20.94 24.18 17.93
C GLU A 383 20.23 25.08 16.91
N ASP A 384 21.00 25.67 16.00
CA ASP A 384 20.50 26.61 14.99
C ASP A 384 19.59 25.87 13.99
N ILE A 385 18.29 26.14 14.11
CA ILE A 385 17.24 25.49 13.32
C ILE A 385 17.43 25.80 11.83
N LYS A 386 17.90 26.99 11.46
CA LYS A 386 18.16 27.34 10.06
C LYS A 386 19.41 26.66 9.52
N ALA A 387 20.52 26.63 10.27
CA ALA A 387 21.72 25.91 9.81
C ALA A 387 21.44 24.40 9.66
N ILE A 388 20.67 23.80 10.57
CA ILE A 388 20.22 22.41 10.47
C ILE A 388 19.32 22.21 9.25
N GLN A 389 18.30 23.05 9.03
CA GLN A 389 17.42 22.95 7.87
C GLN A 389 18.17 23.19 6.55
N ALA A 390 19.08 24.15 6.49
CA ALA A 390 19.91 24.41 5.31
C ALA A 390 20.84 23.22 4.99
N THR A 391 21.42 22.59 6.01
CA THR A 391 22.27 21.40 5.85
C THR A 391 21.42 20.18 5.44
N GLN A 392 20.26 19.96 6.05
CA GLN A 392 19.31 18.91 5.66
C GLN A 392 18.77 19.11 4.23
N ASN A 393 18.51 20.35 3.83
CA ASN A 393 18.13 20.71 2.46
C ASN A 393 19.27 20.40 1.48
N LEU A 394 20.51 20.78 1.80
CA LEU A 394 21.68 20.44 0.98
C LEU A 394 21.87 18.91 0.87
N GLN A 395 21.76 18.18 1.99
CA GLN A 395 21.81 16.71 2.03
C GLN A 395 20.70 16.07 1.17
N THR A 396 19.50 16.64 1.20
CA THR A 396 18.37 16.22 0.36
C THR A 396 18.67 16.46 -1.12
N ARG A 397 19.20 17.63 -1.51
CA ARG A 397 19.60 17.91 -2.89
C ARG A 397 20.80 17.07 -3.36
N ILE A 398 21.72 16.68 -2.47
CA ILE A 398 22.78 15.70 -2.75
C ILE A 398 22.18 14.31 -3.03
N THR A 399 21.20 13.89 -2.23
CA THR A 399 20.47 12.63 -2.46
C THR A 399 19.73 12.67 -3.80
N GLU A 400 18.96 13.72 -4.09
CA GLU A 400 18.30 13.92 -5.38
C GLU A 400 19.28 13.93 -6.56
N ALA A 401 20.46 14.55 -6.42
CA ALA A 401 21.49 14.54 -7.48
C ALA A 401 22.08 13.14 -7.72
N ASN A 402 22.30 12.38 -6.65
CA ASN A 402 22.79 11.01 -6.72
C ASN A 402 21.73 10.06 -7.29
N ASP A 403 20.47 10.24 -6.91
CA ASP A 403 19.35 9.46 -7.44
C ASP A 403 19.00 9.86 -8.88
N ALA A 404 19.13 11.13 -9.24
CA ALA A 404 19.08 11.58 -10.63
C ALA A 404 20.12 10.84 -11.47
N TRP A 405 21.38 10.80 -11.02
CA TRP A 405 22.43 10.02 -11.72
C TRP A 405 22.10 8.52 -11.75
N LYS A 406 21.78 7.87 -10.62
CA LYS A 406 21.46 6.43 -10.58
C LYS A 406 20.28 6.04 -11.48
N ASN A 407 19.26 6.89 -11.56
CA ASN A 407 18.00 6.60 -12.23
C ASN A 407 17.93 7.14 -13.67
N THR A 408 18.86 7.99 -14.11
CA THR A 408 18.97 8.37 -15.53
C THR A 408 20.07 7.59 -16.24
N LYS A 409 19.67 6.70 -17.15
CA LYS A 409 20.56 6.24 -18.22
C LYS A 409 20.74 7.38 -19.24
N TYR A 410 21.98 7.62 -19.65
CA TYR A 410 22.43 8.56 -20.70
C TYR A 410 22.28 10.07 -20.47
N LYS A 411 23.42 10.74 -20.31
CA LYS A 411 23.60 12.18 -20.53
C LYS A 411 24.96 12.45 -21.18
N PRO A 412 25.17 13.58 -21.88
CA PRO A 412 26.47 13.93 -22.42
C PRO A 412 27.55 13.94 -21.35
N ASP A 413 28.74 13.44 -21.68
CA ASP A 413 29.89 13.29 -20.78
C ASP A 413 30.24 14.54 -19.98
N ASP A 414 30.11 15.71 -20.61
CA ASP A 414 30.32 17.02 -20.01
C ASP A 414 29.27 17.37 -18.93
N ALA A 415 27.98 17.07 -19.20
CA ALA A 415 26.90 17.26 -18.23
C ALA A 415 27.04 16.30 -17.03
N VAL A 416 27.42 15.04 -17.30
CA VAL A 416 27.73 14.04 -16.26
C VAL A 416 28.89 14.52 -15.38
N LYS A 417 30.03 14.90 -15.98
CA LYS A 417 31.22 15.39 -15.24
C LYS A 417 30.90 16.62 -14.39
N LYS A 418 30.14 17.58 -14.93
CA LYS A 418 29.71 18.79 -14.20
C LYS A 418 28.81 18.47 -13.01
N LEU A 419 27.88 17.52 -13.14
CA LEU A 419 27.05 17.08 -12.00
C LEU A 419 27.90 16.40 -10.91
N LYS A 420 28.81 15.49 -11.28
CA LYS A 420 29.69 14.81 -10.31
C LYS A 420 30.55 15.80 -9.52
N SER A 421 31.16 16.78 -10.19
CA SER A 421 31.98 17.80 -9.52
C SER A 421 31.14 18.66 -8.57
N ALA A 422 29.90 19.02 -8.94
CA ALA A 422 29.01 19.77 -8.07
C ALA A 422 28.57 18.95 -6.83
N VAL A 423 28.30 17.65 -6.98
CA VAL A 423 27.98 16.75 -5.87
C VAL A 423 29.17 16.59 -4.91
N LEU A 424 30.38 16.39 -5.44
CA LEU A 424 31.58 16.25 -4.61
C LEU A 424 31.89 17.53 -3.81
N GLU A 425 31.68 18.71 -4.40
CA GLU A 425 31.86 19.97 -3.67
C GLU A 425 30.76 20.18 -2.62
N ALA A 426 29.52 19.77 -2.92
CA ALA A 426 28.41 19.81 -1.98
C ALA A 426 28.63 18.92 -0.74
N ILE A 427 29.18 17.72 -0.92
CA ILE A 427 29.49 16.80 0.19
C ILE A 427 30.54 17.42 1.14
N LYS A 428 31.61 18.03 0.62
CA LYS A 428 32.63 18.71 1.45
C LYS A 428 32.05 19.82 2.33
N VAL A 429 31.03 20.53 1.83
CA VAL A 429 30.35 21.62 2.57
C VAL A 429 29.45 21.08 3.67
N VAL A 430 28.89 19.88 3.51
CA VAL A 430 28.15 19.18 4.58
C VAL A 430 29.12 18.66 5.65
N ASP A 431 30.21 18.01 5.24
CA ASP A 431 31.18 17.39 6.17
C ASP A 431 31.94 18.41 7.03
N SER A 432 31.94 19.71 6.67
CA SER A 432 32.65 20.77 7.40
C SER A 432 31.91 21.32 8.63
N ASN A 433 30.69 20.84 8.91
CA ASN A 433 29.93 21.04 10.16
C ASN A 433 29.74 22.53 10.55
N LEU A 434 28.85 23.22 9.82
CA LEU A 434 28.82 24.68 9.71
C LEU A 434 27.83 25.37 10.65
N GLY A 435 28.22 26.56 11.16
CA GLY A 435 27.35 27.48 11.90
C GLY A 435 27.03 28.77 11.13
N ILE A 436 26.11 29.58 11.69
CA ILE A 436 25.51 30.84 11.18
C ILE A 436 26.33 31.59 10.11
N SER A 437 27.63 31.84 10.36
CA SER A 437 28.49 32.63 9.46
C SER A 437 28.76 32.03 8.06
N GLN A 438 28.33 30.80 7.76
CA GLN A 438 28.55 30.15 6.45
C GLN A 438 27.26 29.79 5.70
N GLU A 439 26.11 30.33 6.12
CA GLU A 439 24.81 30.18 5.45
C GLU A 439 24.88 30.54 3.94
N GLU A 440 25.55 31.64 3.58
CA GLU A 440 25.74 32.06 2.19
C GLU A 440 26.50 31.00 1.35
N GLN A 441 27.47 30.31 1.96
CA GLN A 441 28.24 29.25 1.30
C GLN A 441 27.38 27.99 1.07
N VAL A 442 26.49 27.65 2.01
CA VAL A 442 25.51 26.57 1.86
C VAL A 442 24.51 26.91 0.73
N PHE A 443 23.90 28.10 0.74
CA PHE A 443 22.97 28.52 -0.32
C PHE A 443 23.62 28.61 -1.71
N LYS A 444 24.84 29.13 -1.82
CA LYS A 444 25.61 29.17 -3.07
C LYS A 444 25.90 27.77 -3.60
N THR A 445 26.20 26.83 -2.71
CA THR A 445 26.41 25.41 -3.02
C THR A 445 25.11 24.75 -3.48
N ILE A 446 23.99 24.95 -2.77
CA ILE A 446 22.64 24.49 -3.20
C ILE A 446 22.32 25.00 -4.61
N LYS A 447 22.48 26.30 -4.86
CA LYS A 447 22.18 26.92 -6.16
C LYS A 447 23.06 26.39 -7.29
N THR A 448 24.33 26.11 -7.01
CA THR A 448 25.27 25.51 -7.97
C THR A 448 24.87 24.06 -8.28
N LEU A 449 24.53 23.26 -7.25
CA LEU A 449 24.07 21.89 -7.39
C LEU A 449 22.74 21.81 -8.16
N GLN A 450 21.74 22.62 -7.80
CA GLN A 450 20.49 22.75 -8.54
C GLN A 450 20.71 23.16 -10.00
N SER A 451 21.61 24.11 -10.27
CA SER A 451 21.96 24.52 -11.64
C SER A 451 22.62 23.38 -12.43
N ALA A 452 23.41 22.52 -11.78
CA ALA A 452 23.99 21.33 -12.39
C ALA A 452 22.93 20.26 -12.66
N ILE A 453 22.02 20.00 -11.71
CA ILE A 453 20.87 19.09 -11.86
C ILE A 453 19.98 19.54 -13.03
N ILE A 454 19.60 20.82 -13.09
CA ILE A 454 18.76 21.37 -14.17
C ILE A 454 19.47 21.21 -15.52
N LYS A 455 20.76 21.55 -15.63
CA LYS A 455 21.54 21.37 -16.87
C LYS A 455 21.69 19.91 -17.26
N PHE A 456 21.78 19.00 -16.30
CA PHE A 456 21.83 17.56 -16.52
C PHE A 456 20.49 17.03 -17.04
N TYR A 457 19.36 17.45 -16.46
CA TYR A 457 18.03 17.09 -16.99
C TYR A 457 17.74 17.72 -18.35
N SER A 458 18.06 19.01 -18.56
CA SER A 458 17.84 19.72 -19.83
C SER A 458 18.82 19.36 -20.93
N ALA A 459 19.95 18.70 -20.62
CA ALA A 459 20.84 18.14 -21.62
C ALA A 459 20.16 16.98 -22.35
N THR A 460 19.61 17.26 -23.53
CA THR A 460 19.16 16.25 -24.48
C THR A 460 20.33 15.80 -25.33
N ASN A 461 20.84 14.59 -25.07
CA ASN A 461 21.44 13.83 -26.15
C ASN A 461 20.28 13.29 -27.00
N VAL A 462 20.00 13.94 -28.12
CA VAL A 462 19.39 13.21 -29.24
C VAL A 462 20.50 12.34 -29.82
N PHE A 463 20.68 11.16 -29.21
CA PHE A 463 21.27 10.06 -29.96
C PHE A 463 20.32 9.81 -31.13
N ASP A 464 20.82 9.96 -32.35
CA ASP A 464 20.00 9.82 -33.54
C ASP A 464 19.70 8.34 -33.84
N PHE A 465 18.85 7.77 -32.99
CA PHE A 465 18.23 6.48 -33.22
C PHE A 465 17.23 6.51 -34.38
N LYS A 466 16.94 7.67 -35.01
CA LYS A 466 16.04 7.70 -36.17
C LYS A 466 16.63 6.91 -37.33
N GLU A 467 17.95 6.95 -37.52
CA GLU A 467 18.61 6.15 -38.54
C GLU A 467 18.66 4.66 -38.15
N LEU A 468 19.11 4.31 -36.93
CA LEU A 468 19.15 2.91 -36.49
C LEU A 468 17.76 2.26 -36.43
N ASN A 469 16.75 2.94 -35.86
CA ASN A 469 15.39 2.44 -35.81
C ASN A 469 14.80 2.34 -37.22
N LYS A 470 15.09 3.28 -38.13
CA LYS A 470 14.70 3.16 -39.54
C LYS A 470 15.35 1.94 -40.21
N THR A 471 16.62 1.64 -39.94
CA THR A 471 17.27 0.43 -40.45
C THR A 471 16.71 -0.85 -39.82
N ILE A 472 16.32 -0.82 -38.54
CA ILE A 472 15.59 -1.90 -37.86
C ILE A 472 14.19 -2.09 -38.47
N ASP A 473 13.46 -1.01 -38.75
CA ASP A 473 12.16 -1.03 -39.41
C ASP A 473 12.27 -1.56 -40.85
N GLU A 474 13.31 -1.15 -41.59
CA GLU A 474 13.62 -1.65 -42.94
C GLU A 474 14.01 -3.13 -42.92
N ALA A 475 14.81 -3.58 -41.95
CA ALA A 475 15.15 -4.98 -41.75
C ALA A 475 13.92 -5.83 -41.37
N ASN A 476 13.04 -5.33 -40.50
CA ASN A 476 11.78 -5.97 -40.14
C ASN A 476 10.80 -6.01 -41.32
N ALA A 477 10.71 -4.95 -42.13
CA ALA A 477 9.89 -4.92 -43.34
C ALA A 477 10.41 -5.91 -44.39
N LEU A 478 11.73 -6.02 -44.54
CA LEU A 478 12.38 -7.02 -45.40
C LEU A 478 12.07 -8.45 -44.92
N LEU A 479 12.16 -8.70 -43.60
CA LEU A 479 11.81 -9.98 -42.97
C LEU A 479 10.35 -10.39 -43.21
N GLN A 480 9.41 -9.42 -43.26
CA GLN A 480 8.00 -9.69 -43.58
C GLN A 480 7.72 -9.88 -45.08
N LYS A 481 8.55 -9.31 -45.96
CA LYS A 481 8.35 -9.33 -47.41
C LYS A 481 8.95 -10.56 -48.11
N GLU A 482 10.11 -11.03 -47.64
CA GLU A 482 10.88 -12.09 -48.31
C GLU A 482 10.56 -13.49 -47.77
N ASN A 483 10.16 -14.40 -48.66
CA ASN A 483 9.87 -15.81 -48.34
C ASN A 483 11.16 -16.66 -48.27
N LYS A 484 12.10 -16.31 -47.37
CA LYS A 484 13.38 -17.01 -47.19
C LYS A 484 13.27 -18.30 -46.37
N THR A 485 14.23 -19.20 -46.56
CA THR A 485 14.43 -20.43 -45.74
C THR A 485 14.41 -20.14 -44.23
N GLN A 486 13.93 -21.07 -43.41
CA GLN A 486 13.79 -20.83 -41.96
C GLN A 486 15.14 -20.61 -41.28
N GLU A 487 16.22 -21.19 -41.78
CA GLU A 487 17.58 -20.91 -41.29
C GLU A 487 17.99 -19.45 -41.55
N ALA A 488 17.74 -18.92 -42.75
CA ALA A 488 18.01 -17.52 -43.08
C ALA A 488 17.11 -16.56 -42.29
N THR A 489 15.81 -16.86 -42.18
CA THR A 489 14.86 -16.09 -41.36
C THR A 489 15.28 -16.08 -39.91
N ARG A 490 15.58 -17.24 -39.30
CA ARG A 490 15.98 -17.34 -37.90
C ARG A 490 17.26 -16.57 -37.62
N TRP A 491 18.30 -16.78 -38.43
CA TRP A 491 19.56 -16.05 -38.28
C TRP A 491 19.36 -14.54 -38.40
N PHE A 492 18.55 -14.08 -39.37
CA PHE A 492 18.31 -12.66 -39.56
C PHE A 492 17.45 -12.05 -38.43
N THR A 493 16.44 -12.78 -37.92
CA THR A 493 15.70 -12.40 -36.71
C THR A 493 16.60 -12.36 -35.48
N GLU A 494 17.52 -13.32 -35.29
CA GLU A 494 18.48 -13.30 -34.18
C GLU A 494 19.41 -12.08 -34.26
N VAL A 495 19.86 -11.68 -35.45
CA VAL A 495 20.65 -10.45 -35.66
C VAL A 495 19.83 -9.18 -35.40
N ILE A 496 18.60 -9.08 -35.93
CA ILE A 496 17.70 -7.95 -35.65
C ILE A 496 17.45 -7.85 -34.14
N GLN A 497 17.08 -8.96 -33.49
CA GLN A 497 16.76 -9.01 -32.07
C GLN A 497 17.96 -8.64 -31.20
N GLN A 498 19.18 -9.10 -31.51
CA GLN A 498 20.38 -8.68 -30.79
C GLN A 498 20.62 -7.17 -30.89
N ILE A 499 20.42 -6.58 -32.06
CA ILE A 499 20.62 -5.14 -32.29
C ILE A 499 19.48 -4.30 -31.67
N ASP A 500 18.25 -4.79 -31.73
CA ASP A 500 17.05 -4.17 -31.18
C ASP A 500 16.98 -4.28 -29.63
N ASP A 501 17.41 -5.39 -29.04
CA ASP A 501 17.60 -5.51 -27.59
C ASP A 501 18.72 -4.59 -27.09
N VAL A 502 19.78 -4.42 -27.88
CA VAL A 502 20.80 -3.40 -27.59
C VAL A 502 20.21 -1.99 -27.73
N ALA A 503 19.40 -1.72 -28.76
CA ALA A 503 18.69 -0.46 -28.94
C ALA A 503 17.73 -0.12 -27.77
N LYS A 504 17.05 -1.13 -27.21
CA LYS A 504 16.04 -0.99 -26.15
C LYS A 504 16.62 -1.00 -24.73
N ASN A 505 17.62 -1.83 -24.45
CA ASN A 505 18.07 -2.12 -23.08
C ASN A 505 19.46 -1.55 -22.74
N SER A 506 20.34 -1.41 -23.75
CA SER A 506 21.79 -1.27 -23.55
C SER A 506 22.31 0.14 -23.78
N THR A 507 22.65 0.80 -22.67
CA THR A 507 23.93 1.51 -22.40
C THR A 507 24.87 2.11 -23.47
N PHE A 508 24.52 2.38 -24.74
CA PHE A 508 25.44 2.94 -25.76
C PHE A 508 26.37 4.05 -25.23
N GLU A 509 27.67 3.77 -25.21
CA GLU A 509 28.67 4.64 -24.62
C GLU A 509 29.04 5.81 -25.56
N ASN A 510 28.82 5.65 -26.88
CA ASN A 510 29.05 6.69 -27.89
C ASN A 510 28.35 6.42 -29.23
N GLN A 511 28.26 7.43 -30.10
CA GLN A 511 27.63 7.31 -31.43
C GLN A 511 28.34 6.33 -32.39
N ASN A 512 29.63 6.02 -32.22
CA ASN A 512 30.34 5.11 -33.13
C ASN A 512 29.83 3.67 -32.98
N GLN A 513 29.33 3.29 -31.80
CA GLN A 513 28.65 2.00 -31.60
C GLN A 513 27.37 1.92 -32.44
N ILE A 514 26.52 2.97 -32.45
CA ILE A 514 25.30 3.03 -33.27
C ILE A 514 25.61 2.83 -34.75
N LYS A 515 26.63 3.54 -35.28
CA LYS A 515 27.05 3.40 -36.68
C LYS A 515 27.55 2.00 -37.04
N ASN A 516 28.23 1.32 -36.11
CA ASN A 516 28.67 -0.07 -36.28
C ASN A 516 27.46 -1.04 -36.35
N TYR A 517 26.43 -0.82 -35.54
CA TYR A 517 25.21 -1.63 -35.61
C TYR A 517 24.40 -1.40 -36.88
N ILE A 518 24.34 -0.16 -37.40
CA ILE A 518 23.75 0.12 -38.73
C ILE A 518 24.49 -0.67 -39.81
N ASP A 519 25.83 -0.59 -39.88
CA ASP A 519 26.65 -1.31 -40.87
C ASP A 519 26.49 -2.84 -40.76
N GLN A 520 26.46 -3.40 -39.55
CA GLN A 520 26.18 -4.82 -39.33
C GLN A 520 24.79 -5.22 -39.82
N LEU A 521 23.77 -4.41 -39.55
CA LEU A 521 22.40 -4.69 -39.96
C LEU A 521 22.22 -4.56 -41.47
N THR A 522 22.81 -3.56 -42.12
CA THR A 522 22.83 -3.42 -43.59
C THR A 522 23.51 -4.62 -44.26
N LYS A 523 24.67 -5.06 -43.76
CA LYS A 523 25.33 -6.29 -44.26
C LYS A 523 24.50 -7.54 -44.02
N ALA A 524 23.74 -7.59 -42.92
CA ALA A 524 22.84 -8.69 -42.64
C ALA A 524 21.65 -8.72 -43.61
N MET A 525 21.06 -7.56 -43.94
CA MET A 525 20.01 -7.40 -44.95
C MET A 525 20.47 -7.90 -46.32
N GLU A 526 21.64 -7.46 -46.82
CA GLU A 526 22.18 -7.94 -48.10
C GLU A 526 22.36 -9.46 -48.15
N ARG A 527 22.84 -10.07 -47.06
CA ARG A 527 23.01 -11.52 -46.96
C ARG A 527 21.67 -12.25 -46.89
N PHE A 528 20.68 -11.67 -46.21
CA PHE A 528 19.33 -12.21 -46.14
C PHE A 528 18.65 -12.17 -47.52
N GLU A 529 18.77 -11.08 -48.29
CA GLU A 529 18.24 -10.98 -49.66
C GLU A 529 18.82 -12.05 -50.60
N ARG A 530 20.15 -12.29 -50.51
CA ARG A 530 20.86 -13.33 -51.28
C ARG A 530 20.57 -14.77 -50.81
N SER A 531 19.87 -14.96 -49.70
CA SER A 531 19.57 -16.29 -49.16
C SER A 531 18.48 -17.02 -49.97
N PRO A 532 18.48 -18.38 -50.00
CA PRO A 532 17.48 -19.14 -50.74
C PRO A 532 16.04 -18.89 -50.24
N ASN A 533 15.11 -18.85 -51.19
CA ASN A 533 13.68 -18.80 -50.90
C ASN A 533 13.15 -20.18 -50.48
N LYS A 534 12.05 -20.22 -49.72
CA LYS A 534 11.31 -21.46 -49.44
C LYS A 534 10.76 -22.05 -50.73
N THR A 535 10.74 -23.38 -50.82
CA THR A 535 10.10 -24.12 -51.91
C THR A 535 8.64 -24.43 -51.57
N HIS A 536 7.75 -24.53 -52.56
CA HIS A 536 6.34 -24.83 -52.26
C HIS A 536 6.18 -26.33 -51.97
N ILE A 537 5.49 -26.74 -50.89
CA ILE A 537 5.40 -28.15 -50.44
C ILE A 537 4.95 -29.17 -51.52
N LYS A 538 4.11 -28.74 -52.47
CA LYS A 538 3.73 -29.47 -53.69
C LYS A 538 4.89 -29.95 -54.58
N THR A 539 6.10 -29.42 -54.41
CA THR A 539 7.29 -29.87 -55.18
C THR A 539 7.78 -31.23 -54.72
N VAL A 540 7.60 -31.56 -53.44
CA VAL A 540 7.99 -32.86 -52.84
C VAL A 540 6.79 -33.77 -52.60
N ILE A 541 5.58 -33.23 -52.44
CA ILE A 541 4.32 -33.99 -52.33
C ILE A 541 3.55 -33.90 -53.65
N LYS A 542 3.78 -34.90 -54.52
CA LYS A 542 3.22 -35.03 -55.87
C LYS A 542 1.98 -35.94 -55.89
N ASN A 543 2.06 -37.07 -55.18
CA ASN A 543 0.99 -38.05 -55.05
C ASN A 543 0.06 -37.67 -53.89
N LYS A 544 -1.19 -37.31 -54.23
CA LYS A 544 -2.22 -36.82 -53.30
C LYS A 544 -3.17 -37.89 -52.77
N ASN A 545 -3.05 -39.14 -53.21
CA ASN A 545 -3.78 -40.28 -52.66
C ASN A 545 -2.78 -41.20 -51.94
N LEU A 546 -3.03 -41.47 -50.66
CA LEU A 546 -2.19 -42.33 -49.82
C LEU A 546 -2.66 -43.78 -49.77
N ASP A 547 -3.78 -44.09 -50.45
CA ASP A 547 -4.54 -45.34 -50.35
C ASP A 547 -5.08 -45.57 -48.92
N ARG A 548 -5.14 -46.83 -48.48
CA ARG A 548 -5.64 -47.26 -47.17
C ARG A 548 -4.55 -47.13 -46.10
N ILE A 549 -4.86 -46.51 -44.94
CA ILE A 549 -3.95 -46.32 -43.80
C ILE A 549 -4.58 -46.83 -42.48
N PRO A 550 -3.79 -47.30 -41.50
CA PRO A 550 -4.32 -48.05 -40.34
C PRO A 550 -5.16 -47.22 -39.36
N ASN A 551 -4.91 -45.92 -39.25
CA ASN A 551 -5.63 -44.96 -38.42
C ASN A 551 -5.36 -43.52 -38.92
N ASN A 552 -5.91 -42.51 -38.25
CA ASN A 552 -5.70 -41.09 -38.56
C ASN A 552 -4.61 -40.43 -37.68
N ASP A 553 -3.69 -41.20 -37.09
CA ASP A 553 -2.59 -40.62 -36.31
C ASP A 553 -1.51 -40.00 -37.22
N GLU A 554 -0.80 -38.99 -36.70
CA GLU A 554 0.19 -38.25 -37.47
C GLU A 554 1.34 -39.14 -38.00
N GLU A 555 1.78 -40.13 -37.22
CA GLU A 555 2.89 -41.01 -37.58
C GLU A 555 2.48 -41.94 -38.75
N SER A 556 1.28 -42.50 -38.69
CA SER A 556 0.68 -43.35 -39.72
C SER A 556 0.46 -42.58 -41.03
N ILE A 557 -0.10 -41.36 -40.94
CA ILE A 557 -0.28 -40.47 -42.10
C ILE A 557 1.09 -40.06 -42.67
N ARG A 558 2.06 -39.67 -41.84
CA ARG A 558 3.41 -39.26 -42.27
C ARG A 558 4.18 -40.39 -42.95
N LYS A 559 4.11 -41.62 -42.42
CA LYS A 559 4.67 -42.82 -43.06
C LYS A 559 4.03 -43.07 -44.43
N ALA A 560 2.71 -42.92 -44.56
CA ALA A 560 2.01 -43.09 -45.83
C ALA A 560 2.38 -41.99 -46.86
N ILE A 561 2.50 -40.73 -46.43
CA ILE A 561 2.99 -39.61 -47.25
C ILE A 561 4.38 -39.93 -47.82
N ILE A 562 5.33 -40.30 -46.96
CA ILE A 562 6.72 -40.61 -47.35
C ILE A 562 6.77 -41.84 -48.27
N LYS A 563 5.99 -42.90 -47.97
CA LYS A 563 5.90 -44.10 -48.82
C LYS A 563 5.42 -43.77 -50.25
N LYS A 564 4.50 -42.82 -50.39
CA LYS A 564 3.98 -42.37 -51.69
C LYS A 564 4.78 -41.24 -52.33
N ASN A 565 5.57 -40.52 -51.54
CA ASN A 565 6.37 -39.37 -51.94
C ASN A 565 7.76 -39.45 -51.26
N PRO A 566 8.69 -40.30 -51.75
CA PRO A 566 9.99 -40.47 -51.10
C PRO A 566 10.82 -39.17 -51.01
N GLU A 567 10.63 -38.25 -51.96
CA GLU A 567 11.22 -36.91 -51.96
C GLU A 567 10.80 -36.05 -50.75
N ALA A 568 9.72 -36.42 -50.05
CA ALA A 568 9.25 -35.74 -48.85
C ALA A 568 9.89 -36.26 -47.54
N MET A 569 10.81 -37.23 -47.60
CA MET A 569 11.50 -37.79 -46.41
C MET A 569 12.19 -36.70 -45.57
N ASP A 570 12.96 -35.82 -46.21
CA ASP A 570 13.68 -34.73 -45.54
C ASP A 570 12.85 -33.45 -45.40
N ALA A 571 11.65 -33.42 -45.97
CA ALA A 571 10.78 -32.25 -45.93
C ALA A 571 10.11 -32.11 -44.56
N LYS A 572 10.20 -30.90 -43.98
CA LYS A 572 9.40 -30.53 -42.81
C LYS A 572 8.03 -30.01 -43.25
N PHE A 573 7.00 -30.56 -42.64
CA PHE A 573 5.60 -30.20 -42.86
C PHE A 573 4.74 -30.66 -41.69
N ASP A 574 3.67 -29.91 -41.44
CA ASP A 574 2.66 -30.19 -40.44
C ASP A 574 1.46 -30.87 -41.12
N ILE A 575 0.74 -31.71 -40.38
CA ILE A 575 -0.41 -32.49 -40.87
C ILE A 575 -1.64 -32.09 -40.05
N GLU A 576 -2.63 -31.47 -40.70
CA GLU A 576 -3.92 -31.13 -40.11
C GLU A 576 -4.98 -32.12 -40.64
N VAL A 577 -5.55 -32.96 -39.78
CA VAL A 577 -6.65 -33.87 -40.15
C VAL A 577 -7.92 -33.05 -40.31
N LEU A 578 -8.35 -32.83 -41.55
CA LEU A 578 -9.57 -32.07 -41.84
C LEU A 578 -10.84 -32.90 -41.56
N ASN A 579 -10.76 -34.20 -41.85
CA ASN A 579 -11.80 -35.21 -41.61
C ASN A 579 -11.21 -36.61 -41.80
N ASN A 580 -12.04 -37.65 -41.68
CA ASN A 580 -11.63 -39.06 -41.70
C ASN A 580 -11.07 -39.57 -43.05
N ASN A 581 -11.02 -38.76 -44.11
CA ASN A 581 -10.44 -39.14 -45.40
C ASN A 581 -9.61 -38.03 -46.09
N ASN A 582 -9.36 -36.90 -45.42
CA ASN A 582 -8.54 -35.80 -45.94
C ASN A 582 -7.66 -35.20 -44.83
N VAL A 583 -6.38 -35.00 -45.16
CA VAL A 583 -5.47 -34.13 -44.41
C VAL A 583 -5.04 -32.94 -45.26
N GLN A 584 -4.83 -31.82 -44.60
CA GLN A 584 -4.12 -30.68 -45.14
C GLN A 584 -2.68 -30.73 -44.65
N ILE A 585 -1.75 -30.79 -45.59
CA ILE A 585 -0.33 -30.74 -45.31
C ILE A 585 0.16 -29.31 -45.53
N THR A 586 0.73 -28.73 -44.49
CA THR A 586 1.29 -27.37 -44.53
C THR A 586 2.81 -27.46 -44.54
N GLY A 587 3.46 -26.91 -45.56
CA GLY A 587 4.92 -26.88 -45.62
C GLY A 587 5.50 -26.03 -44.49
N THR A 588 6.49 -26.55 -43.78
CA THR A 588 7.21 -25.84 -42.71
C THR A 588 8.71 -25.83 -42.96
N TRP A 589 9.45 -25.10 -42.13
CA TRP A 589 10.89 -24.86 -42.31
C TRP A 589 11.23 -24.23 -43.66
N ASN A 590 11.84 -25.00 -44.56
CA ASN A 590 12.24 -24.57 -45.89
C ASN A 590 11.13 -24.75 -46.95
N HIS A 591 9.95 -25.25 -46.56
CA HIS A 591 8.78 -25.36 -47.41
C HIS A 591 7.69 -24.35 -47.03
N PHE A 592 6.84 -23.97 -48.00
CA PHE A 592 5.67 -23.13 -47.78
C PHE A 592 4.44 -23.62 -48.57
N GLY A 593 3.28 -23.04 -48.27
CA GLY A 593 2.01 -23.37 -48.92
C GLY A 593 1.34 -24.62 -48.34
N LYS A 594 0.12 -24.88 -48.81
CA LYS A 594 -0.76 -25.96 -48.33
C LYS A 594 -1.10 -26.91 -49.48
N ILE A 595 -1.26 -28.19 -49.18
CA ILE A 595 -1.71 -29.23 -50.12
C ILE A 595 -2.64 -30.21 -49.40
N ASN A 596 -3.84 -30.42 -49.96
CA ASN A 596 -4.75 -31.44 -49.44
C ASN A 596 -4.39 -32.80 -50.04
N VAL A 597 -4.42 -33.82 -49.19
CA VAL A 597 -4.06 -35.21 -49.50
C VAL A 597 -5.12 -36.13 -48.89
N GLN A 598 -5.50 -37.17 -49.62
CA GLN A 598 -6.62 -38.05 -49.31
C GLN A 598 -6.13 -39.46 -48.93
N TYR A 599 -6.90 -40.15 -48.11
CA TYR A 599 -6.67 -41.53 -47.70
C TYR A 599 -7.99 -42.20 -47.28
N THR A 600 -7.96 -43.51 -47.09
CA THR A 600 -9.08 -44.28 -46.52
C THR A 600 -8.63 -44.94 -45.21
N LEU A 601 -9.42 -44.83 -44.15
CA LEU A 601 -9.13 -45.51 -42.88
C LEU A 601 -9.50 -46.99 -42.94
N ILE A 602 -8.62 -47.85 -42.41
CA ILE A 602 -8.95 -49.25 -42.12
C ILE A 602 -9.84 -49.28 -40.87
N GLN A 603 -11.06 -49.82 -41.01
CA GLN A 603 -12.01 -49.92 -39.89
C GLN A 603 -11.66 -51.10 -38.96
N GLN A 604 -11.70 -50.87 -37.65
CA GLN A 604 -11.59 -51.93 -36.64
C GLN A 604 -12.96 -52.60 -36.43
N ILE A 605 -13.01 -53.92 -36.21
CA ILE A 605 -14.28 -54.64 -35.97
C ILE A 605 -15.02 -54.16 -34.71
N THR A 606 -14.30 -53.57 -33.73
CA THR A 606 -14.87 -52.95 -32.53
C THR A 606 -15.76 -51.74 -32.84
N GLU A 607 -15.44 -50.96 -33.88
CA GLU A 607 -16.28 -49.84 -34.34
C GLU A 607 -17.63 -50.32 -34.92
N LEU A 608 -17.73 -51.61 -35.26
CA LEU A 608 -18.92 -52.24 -35.81
C LEU A 608 -19.77 -52.95 -34.75
N GLU A 609 -19.34 -52.98 -33.48
CA GLU A 609 -20.02 -53.69 -32.38
C GLU A 609 -21.52 -53.40 -32.33
N TYR A 610 -21.90 -52.12 -32.44
CA TYR A 610 -23.29 -51.69 -32.34
C TYR A 610 -24.14 -52.20 -33.51
N LYS A 611 -23.63 -52.18 -34.74
CA LYS A 611 -24.37 -52.68 -35.92
C LYS A 611 -24.55 -54.20 -35.85
N LEU A 612 -23.55 -54.91 -35.33
CA LEU A 612 -23.63 -56.35 -35.05
C LEU A 612 -24.63 -56.65 -33.93
N LYS A 613 -24.67 -55.83 -32.86
CA LYS A 613 -25.70 -55.89 -31.81
C LYS A 613 -27.10 -55.61 -32.34
N GLU A 614 -27.29 -54.65 -33.25
CA GLU A 614 -28.60 -54.37 -33.87
C GLU A 614 -29.11 -55.55 -34.70
N ILE A 615 -28.25 -56.15 -35.54
CA ILE A 615 -28.58 -57.37 -36.28
C ILE A 615 -28.96 -58.48 -35.31
N LEU A 616 -28.13 -58.75 -34.30
CA LEU A 616 -28.37 -59.81 -33.32
C LEU A 616 -29.69 -59.58 -32.55
N ASN A 617 -30.01 -58.34 -32.21
CA ASN A 617 -31.23 -57.95 -31.51
C ASN A 617 -32.47 -57.82 -32.41
N SER A 618 -32.35 -57.99 -33.74
CA SER A 618 -33.51 -57.99 -34.67
C SER A 618 -34.42 -59.21 -34.50
N LYS A 619 -33.89 -60.32 -33.96
CA LYS A 619 -34.70 -61.38 -33.34
C LYS A 619 -34.97 -61.06 -31.87
N MET A 620 -36.08 -61.56 -31.34
CA MET A 620 -36.49 -61.32 -29.94
C MET A 620 -36.91 -62.61 -29.22
N THR A 621 -37.72 -63.44 -29.88
CA THR A 621 -38.35 -64.66 -29.30
C THR A 621 -37.62 -65.96 -29.63
N GLU A 622 -36.66 -65.91 -30.55
CA GLU A 622 -35.95 -67.07 -31.07
C GLU A 622 -34.45 -66.85 -31.08
N PHE A 623 -33.71 -67.93 -30.84
CA PHE A 623 -32.27 -67.94 -30.94
C PHE A 623 -31.80 -67.88 -32.41
N TRP A 624 -30.54 -67.48 -32.58
CA TRP A 624 -29.86 -67.55 -33.87
C TRP A 624 -29.23 -68.93 -34.08
N THR A 625 -29.16 -69.37 -35.34
CA THR A 625 -28.17 -70.36 -35.78
C THR A 625 -27.00 -69.62 -36.44
N GLU A 626 -25.83 -70.27 -36.54
CA GLU A 626 -24.64 -69.63 -37.13
C GLU A 626 -24.91 -69.18 -38.57
N ASP A 627 -25.47 -70.07 -39.41
CA ASP A 627 -25.84 -69.77 -40.79
C ASP A 627 -26.82 -68.60 -40.93
N GLN A 628 -27.82 -68.51 -40.05
CA GLN A 628 -28.81 -67.42 -40.07
C GLN A 628 -28.16 -66.08 -39.72
N LEU A 629 -27.29 -66.06 -38.71
CA LEU A 629 -26.64 -64.83 -38.26
C LEU A 629 -25.56 -64.38 -39.26
N GLN A 630 -24.77 -65.32 -39.80
CA GLN A 630 -23.80 -65.03 -40.87
C GLN A 630 -24.51 -64.41 -42.07
N LYS A 631 -25.59 -65.04 -42.55
CA LYS A 631 -26.37 -64.50 -43.67
C LYS A 631 -26.91 -63.10 -43.38
N ALA A 632 -27.41 -62.83 -42.18
CA ALA A 632 -27.91 -61.50 -41.82
C ALA A 632 -26.82 -60.41 -41.82
N ILE A 633 -25.56 -60.78 -41.52
CA ILE A 633 -24.39 -59.89 -41.60
C ILE A 633 -23.97 -59.65 -43.04
N ASP A 634 -23.98 -60.71 -43.87
CA ASP A 634 -23.65 -60.62 -45.29
C ASP A 634 -24.69 -59.76 -46.05
N ASP A 635 -25.98 -59.95 -45.75
CA ASP A 635 -27.11 -59.18 -46.30
C ASP A 635 -27.11 -57.70 -45.83
N ALA A 636 -26.50 -57.39 -44.68
CA ALA A 636 -26.38 -56.02 -44.16
C ALA A 636 -25.40 -55.12 -44.95
N LYS A 637 -24.65 -55.69 -45.91
CA LYS A 637 -23.74 -54.96 -46.81
C LYS A 637 -22.77 -54.02 -46.08
N PHE A 638 -22.20 -54.48 -44.97
CA PHE A 638 -21.05 -53.81 -44.39
C PHE A 638 -19.91 -53.72 -45.41
N ASP A 639 -19.09 -52.67 -45.31
CA ASP A 639 -17.81 -52.54 -46.02
C ASP A 639 -16.76 -53.47 -45.38
N THR A 640 -17.13 -54.75 -45.29
CA THR A 640 -16.40 -55.90 -44.71
C THR A 640 -16.93 -57.22 -45.28
N LYS A 641 -17.54 -57.18 -46.48
CA LYS A 641 -18.19 -58.35 -47.09
C LYS A 641 -17.21 -59.54 -47.12
N ASP A 642 -17.69 -60.70 -46.68
CA ASP A 642 -16.93 -61.95 -46.48
C ASP A 642 -15.82 -61.93 -45.39
N GLY A 643 -15.48 -60.76 -44.82
CA GLY A 643 -14.40 -60.56 -43.84
C GLY A 643 -14.77 -60.71 -42.36
N ILE A 644 -16.07 -60.70 -42.01
CA ILE A 644 -16.56 -61.00 -40.65
C ILE A 644 -17.14 -62.41 -40.63
N LYS A 645 -16.60 -63.29 -39.78
CA LYS A 645 -17.13 -64.64 -39.51
C LYS A 645 -17.77 -64.69 -38.13
N VAL A 646 -18.93 -65.34 -38.00
CA VAL A 646 -19.54 -65.60 -36.69
C VAL A 646 -19.22 -67.00 -36.17
N GLN A 647 -19.16 -67.11 -34.85
CA GLN A 647 -19.00 -68.35 -34.11
C GLN A 647 -19.84 -68.27 -32.83
N LYS A 648 -20.68 -69.27 -32.57
CA LYS A 648 -21.38 -69.43 -31.29
C LYS A 648 -20.36 -69.84 -30.23
N VAL A 649 -20.31 -69.12 -29.11
CA VAL A 649 -19.42 -69.45 -27.99
C VAL A 649 -20.17 -70.39 -27.04
N ASN A 650 -19.54 -71.53 -26.72
CA ASN A 650 -19.93 -72.61 -25.79
C ASN A 650 -21.26 -72.44 -25.03
N GLU A 651 -22.13 -73.44 -25.16
CA GLU A 651 -23.53 -73.40 -24.72
C GLU A 651 -23.72 -73.31 -23.20
N TRP A 652 -23.69 -72.08 -22.66
CA TRP A 652 -24.36 -71.75 -21.41
C TRP A 652 -25.83 -71.44 -21.69
N ASP A 653 -26.63 -72.45 -22.08
CA ASP A 653 -28.08 -72.31 -22.31
C ASP A 653 -28.89 -72.17 -20.99
N THR A 654 -28.29 -71.47 -20.04
CA THR A 654 -28.81 -71.15 -18.71
C THR A 654 -29.27 -69.69 -18.73
N HIS A 655 -30.55 -69.47 -18.41
CA HIS A 655 -31.18 -68.15 -18.28
C HIS A 655 -31.55 -67.42 -19.60
N GLY A 656 -31.64 -68.12 -20.73
CA GLY A 656 -32.24 -67.58 -21.97
C GLY A 656 -31.32 -66.64 -22.76
N LEU A 657 -30.03 -66.96 -22.82
CA LEU A 657 -29.00 -66.06 -23.33
C LEU A 657 -27.98 -66.84 -24.19
N GLN A 658 -27.57 -66.27 -25.32
CA GLN A 658 -26.52 -66.83 -26.19
C GLN A 658 -25.34 -65.88 -26.29
N LYS A 659 -24.12 -66.43 -26.34
CA LYS A 659 -22.90 -65.65 -26.60
C LYS A 659 -22.41 -65.90 -28.02
N TRP A 660 -22.15 -64.82 -28.74
CA TRP A 660 -21.72 -64.83 -30.14
C TRP A 660 -20.39 -64.12 -30.28
N LYS A 661 -19.44 -64.76 -30.96
CA LYS A 661 -18.13 -64.21 -31.28
C LYS A 661 -18.08 -63.88 -32.77
N PHE A 662 -17.71 -62.65 -33.08
CA PHE A 662 -17.56 -62.14 -34.43
C PHE A 662 -16.07 -61.93 -34.63
N ILE A 663 -15.49 -62.65 -35.59
CA ILE A 663 -14.05 -62.69 -35.85
C ILE A 663 -13.81 -61.97 -37.18
N GLY A 664 -12.99 -60.93 -37.14
CA GLY A 664 -12.47 -60.33 -38.36
C GLY A 664 -11.31 -61.15 -38.91
N GLN A 665 -11.41 -61.58 -40.18
CA GLN A 665 -10.35 -62.30 -40.89
C GLN A 665 -9.72 -61.42 -41.98
N ALA A 666 -8.45 -61.05 -41.81
CA ALA A 666 -7.64 -60.47 -42.87
C ALA A 666 -7.14 -61.54 -43.86
N GLN A 667 -7.05 -61.19 -45.14
CA GLN A 667 -6.34 -61.96 -46.17
C GLN A 667 -5.38 -61.04 -46.96
N SER A 668 -4.37 -61.63 -47.60
CA SER A 668 -3.22 -60.95 -48.22
C SER A 668 -3.55 -59.97 -49.35
N ASP A 669 -4.74 -60.09 -49.93
CA ASP A 669 -5.22 -59.46 -51.16
C ASP A 669 -6.57 -58.75 -50.96
N ASN A 670 -7.09 -58.74 -49.72
CA ASN A 670 -8.35 -58.07 -49.37
C ASN A 670 -8.14 -56.64 -48.84
N GLU A 671 -9.19 -55.83 -48.93
CA GLU A 671 -9.19 -54.40 -48.58
C GLU A 671 -9.04 -54.07 -47.08
N PHE A 672 -8.91 -55.06 -46.18
CA PHE A 672 -8.93 -54.88 -44.73
C PHE A 672 -7.84 -55.65 -44.00
N ASN A 673 -7.18 -54.97 -43.07
CA ASN A 673 -6.14 -55.53 -42.20
C ASN A 673 -6.60 -55.44 -40.74
N TYR A 674 -7.29 -56.47 -40.26
CA TYR A 674 -7.62 -56.66 -38.85
C TYR A 674 -7.43 -58.12 -38.43
N ALA A 675 -6.94 -58.32 -37.21
CA ALA A 675 -6.86 -59.61 -36.54
C ALA A 675 -7.43 -59.44 -35.12
N SER A 676 -8.75 -59.31 -35.05
CA SER A 676 -9.47 -59.03 -33.80
C SER A 676 -10.83 -59.73 -33.79
N SER A 677 -11.37 -59.92 -32.59
CA SER A 677 -12.67 -60.56 -32.40
C SER A 677 -13.45 -59.88 -31.30
N ILE A 678 -14.76 -59.84 -31.44
CA ILE A 678 -15.68 -59.22 -30.48
C ILE A 678 -16.74 -60.21 -30.03
N GLU A 679 -17.13 -60.14 -28.75
CA GLU A 679 -18.06 -61.08 -28.14
C GLU A 679 -19.30 -60.33 -27.64
N ILE A 680 -20.47 -60.71 -28.15
CA ILE A 680 -21.75 -60.07 -27.89
C ILE A 680 -22.73 -61.09 -27.31
N TYR A 681 -23.51 -60.68 -26.32
CA TYR A 681 -24.59 -61.48 -25.74
C TYR A 681 -25.95 -61.14 -26.36
N PHE A 682 -26.68 -62.15 -26.78
CA PHE A 682 -28.07 -62.10 -27.19
C PHE A 682 -28.97 -62.56 -26.05
N VAL A 683 -29.97 -61.78 -25.68
CA VAL A 683 -30.95 -62.13 -24.65
C VAL A 683 -32.30 -62.42 -25.32
N LYS A 684 -32.76 -63.67 -25.22
CA LYS A 684 -34.08 -64.09 -25.69
C LYS A 684 -35.16 -63.59 -24.72
N ASP A 685 -36.32 -63.24 -25.27
CA ASP A 685 -37.52 -62.79 -24.54
C ASP A 685 -37.25 -61.57 -23.63
N ARG A 686 -36.28 -60.71 -24.00
CA ARG A 686 -35.79 -59.57 -23.20
C ARG A 686 -36.84 -58.54 -22.78
N ASP A 687 -37.95 -58.43 -23.52
CA ASP A 687 -39.08 -57.53 -23.22
C ASP A 687 -40.08 -58.12 -22.21
N THR A 688 -40.02 -59.43 -21.95
CA THR A 688 -40.89 -60.14 -20.98
C THR A 688 -40.10 -60.74 -19.82
N ASN A 689 -38.79 -60.90 -19.95
CA ASN A 689 -37.89 -61.39 -18.93
C ASN A 689 -37.54 -60.28 -17.91
N SER A 690 -38.25 -60.24 -16.79
CA SER A 690 -38.05 -59.26 -15.72
C SER A 690 -36.83 -59.51 -14.82
N LYS A 691 -36.05 -60.56 -15.06
CA LYS A 691 -34.89 -60.93 -14.22
C LYS A 691 -33.65 -60.14 -14.64
N THR A 692 -32.88 -59.66 -13.67
CA THR A 692 -31.54 -59.13 -13.95
C THR A 692 -30.62 -60.29 -14.27
N ILE A 693 -29.95 -60.25 -15.43
CA ILE A 693 -28.93 -61.24 -15.82
C ILE A 693 -27.57 -60.56 -15.75
N TYR A 694 -26.60 -61.23 -15.14
CA TYR A 694 -25.28 -60.68 -14.91
C TYR A 694 -24.18 -61.72 -15.04
N PHE A 695 -22.96 -61.25 -15.33
CA PHE A 695 -21.77 -62.07 -15.39
C PHE A 695 -20.95 -61.88 -14.12
N ASP A 696 -20.77 -62.97 -13.36
CA ASP A 696 -19.88 -63.00 -12.21
C ASP A 696 -18.49 -63.43 -12.68
N HIS A 697 -17.58 -62.45 -12.76
CA HIS A 697 -16.18 -62.66 -13.17
C HIS A 697 -15.39 -63.52 -12.17
N PHE A 698 -15.78 -63.55 -10.88
CA PHE A 698 -15.08 -64.33 -9.86
C PHE A 698 -15.36 -65.83 -10.03
N TYR A 699 -16.61 -66.20 -10.35
CA TYR A 699 -17.00 -67.58 -10.64
C TYR A 699 -16.95 -67.95 -12.13
N ASN A 700 -16.66 -66.99 -13.02
CA ASN A 700 -16.69 -67.12 -14.48
C ASN A 700 -18.04 -67.69 -14.99
N LYS A 701 -19.16 -67.19 -14.46
CA LYS A 701 -20.51 -67.74 -14.67
C LYS A 701 -21.57 -66.66 -14.84
N ILE A 702 -22.60 -66.98 -15.62
CA ILE A 702 -23.80 -66.16 -15.78
C ILE A 702 -24.84 -66.59 -14.74
N TYR A 703 -25.45 -65.62 -14.08
CA TYR A 703 -26.53 -65.80 -13.12
C TYR A 703 -27.73 -64.93 -13.49
N SER A 704 -28.94 -65.32 -13.08
CA SER A 704 -30.10 -64.42 -13.09
C SER A 704 -30.78 -64.32 -11.72
N THR A 705 -31.46 -63.21 -11.49
CA THR A 705 -32.09 -62.88 -10.20
C THR A 705 -33.33 -62.01 -10.41
N GLU A 706 -34.33 -62.15 -9.54
CA GLU A 706 -35.57 -61.35 -9.52
C GLU A 706 -35.40 -60.03 -8.74
N ARG A 707 -34.16 -59.57 -8.55
CA ARG A 707 -33.79 -58.36 -7.80
C ARG A 707 -32.55 -57.71 -8.43
N SER A 708 -31.95 -56.72 -7.77
CA SER A 708 -30.60 -56.24 -8.09
C SER A 708 -29.55 -57.36 -8.03
N ALA A 709 -28.50 -57.24 -8.84
CA ALA A 709 -27.33 -58.11 -8.76
C ALA A 709 -26.53 -57.83 -7.47
N PRO A 710 -25.72 -58.79 -6.97
CA PRO A 710 -24.82 -58.58 -5.84
C PRO A 710 -23.85 -57.41 -6.03
N ARG A 711 -23.42 -56.77 -4.93
CA ARG A 711 -22.60 -55.53 -4.96
C ARG A 711 -21.25 -55.65 -5.67
N HIS A 712 -20.67 -56.85 -5.75
CA HIS A 712 -19.36 -57.10 -6.36
C HIS A 712 -19.41 -57.31 -7.88
N ILE A 713 -20.59 -57.27 -8.49
CA ILE A 713 -20.78 -57.52 -9.92
C ILE A 713 -20.43 -56.28 -10.74
N GLU A 714 -19.65 -56.47 -11.80
CA GLU A 714 -19.15 -55.39 -12.65
C GLU A 714 -19.76 -55.37 -14.07
N GLU A 715 -20.48 -56.44 -14.47
CA GLU A 715 -21.05 -56.61 -15.82
C GLU A 715 -22.50 -57.12 -15.75
N ILE A 716 -23.45 -56.25 -16.08
CA ILE A 716 -24.88 -56.59 -16.29
C ILE A 716 -25.11 -56.87 -17.77
N LEU A 717 -25.79 -57.98 -18.06
CA LEU A 717 -26.13 -58.43 -19.41
C LEU A 717 -27.59 -58.15 -19.78
N HIS A 718 -28.48 -58.06 -18.79
CA HIS A 718 -29.88 -57.68 -18.95
C HIS A 718 -30.39 -56.98 -17.69
N ILE A 719 -31.10 -55.86 -17.84
CA ILE A 719 -31.66 -55.10 -16.72
C ILE A 719 -33.05 -55.65 -16.40
N GLY A 720 -33.20 -56.21 -15.20
CA GLY A 720 -34.50 -56.65 -14.69
C GLY A 720 -35.34 -55.50 -14.13
N TRP A 721 -36.63 -55.76 -13.89
CA TRP A 721 -37.57 -54.80 -13.36
C TRP A 721 -38.63 -55.43 -12.46
N ASP A 722 -39.19 -54.63 -11.55
CA ASP A 722 -40.28 -55.06 -10.66
C ASP A 722 -41.66 -55.00 -11.34
N LYS A 723 -42.69 -55.47 -10.65
CA LYS A 723 -44.09 -55.45 -11.13
C LYS A 723 -44.65 -54.05 -11.47
N ASN A 724 -43.99 -52.97 -11.06
CA ASN A 724 -44.38 -51.58 -11.30
C ASN A 724 -43.59 -50.93 -12.46
N GLY A 725 -42.68 -51.67 -13.10
CA GLY A 725 -41.78 -51.16 -14.14
C GLY A 725 -40.55 -50.42 -13.60
N GLN A 726 -40.22 -50.58 -12.31
CA GLN A 726 -39.00 -50.04 -11.72
C GLN A 726 -37.80 -50.93 -12.05
N ALA A 727 -36.77 -50.35 -12.68
CA ALA A 727 -35.50 -51.05 -12.92
C ALA A 727 -34.84 -51.51 -11.61
N HIS A 728 -34.27 -52.70 -11.62
CA HIS A 728 -33.44 -53.18 -10.52
C HIS A 728 -32.12 -52.38 -10.45
N ALA A 729 -31.83 -51.80 -9.29
CA ALA A 729 -30.64 -50.98 -9.06
C ALA A 729 -29.33 -51.72 -9.39
N MET A 730 -28.36 -50.97 -9.91
CA MET A 730 -27.03 -51.46 -10.32
C MET A 730 -26.12 -51.71 -9.10
N PRO A 731 -25.15 -52.62 -9.22
CA PRO A 731 -24.06 -52.76 -8.25
C PRO A 731 -23.21 -51.47 -8.15
N GLU A 732 -22.54 -51.29 -7.02
CA GLU A 732 -21.73 -50.09 -6.76
C GLU A 732 -20.55 -49.97 -7.76
N HIS A 733 -19.92 -51.10 -8.12
CA HIS A 733 -18.74 -51.17 -8.98
C HIS A 733 -19.06 -51.49 -10.45
N ILE A 734 -20.27 -51.18 -10.91
CA ILE A 734 -20.72 -51.45 -12.27
C ILE A 734 -19.80 -50.81 -13.34
N LYS A 735 -19.26 -51.61 -14.26
CA LYS A 735 -18.39 -51.17 -15.37
C LYS A 735 -19.06 -51.31 -16.74
N LYS A 736 -19.91 -52.33 -16.90
CA LYS A 736 -20.62 -52.61 -18.15
C LYS A 736 -22.11 -52.84 -17.92
N VAL A 737 -22.92 -52.23 -18.77
CA VAL A 737 -24.38 -52.37 -18.81
C VAL A 737 -24.80 -52.76 -20.24
N PRO A 738 -25.99 -53.36 -20.44
CA PRO A 738 -26.46 -53.65 -21.80
C PRO A 738 -26.77 -52.35 -22.54
N ILE A 739 -26.62 -52.37 -23.86
CA ILE A 739 -26.99 -51.23 -24.72
C ILE A 739 -28.51 -51.06 -24.89
N TYR A 740 -29.28 -52.06 -24.45
CA TYR A 740 -30.72 -52.16 -24.61
C TYR A 740 -31.38 -52.12 -23.24
N ILE A 741 -32.47 -51.34 -23.15
CA ILE A 741 -33.36 -51.31 -21.99
C ILE A 741 -34.77 -51.71 -22.44
N SER A 742 -35.46 -52.50 -21.62
CA SER A 742 -36.81 -52.97 -21.93
C SER A 742 -37.82 -51.82 -21.88
N PRO A 743 -38.79 -51.73 -22.82
CA PRO A 743 -39.89 -50.75 -22.73
C PRO A 743 -40.84 -51.02 -21.55
N LYS A 744 -40.65 -52.12 -20.81
CA LYS A 744 -41.32 -52.36 -19.52
C LYS A 744 -40.65 -51.63 -18.35
N ILE A 745 -39.44 -51.12 -18.53
CA ILE A 745 -38.77 -50.22 -17.58
C ILE A 745 -39.34 -48.83 -17.78
N THR A 746 -40.37 -48.50 -17.01
CA THR A 746 -41.01 -47.18 -17.00
C THR A 746 -40.42 -46.24 -15.96
N LYS A 747 -39.58 -46.75 -15.05
CA LYS A 747 -38.87 -45.96 -14.04
C LYS A 747 -37.41 -46.41 -13.91
N LEU A 748 -36.52 -45.43 -13.92
CA LEU A 748 -35.08 -45.60 -13.71
C LEU A 748 -34.67 -45.11 -12.30
N ASP A 749 -35.62 -45.04 -11.37
CA ASP A 749 -35.40 -44.38 -10.08
C ASP A 749 -34.27 -45.07 -9.30
N GLY A 750 -33.26 -44.31 -8.90
CA GLY A 750 -32.08 -44.81 -8.19
C GLY A 750 -31.22 -45.83 -8.94
N LEU A 751 -31.34 -45.99 -10.28
CA LEU A 751 -30.70 -47.09 -11.00
C LEU A 751 -29.18 -47.17 -10.79
N PHE A 752 -28.48 -46.04 -10.77
CA PHE A 752 -27.05 -45.93 -10.48
C PHE A 752 -26.76 -45.20 -9.15
N LYS A 753 -27.71 -45.23 -8.20
CA LYS A 753 -27.55 -44.59 -6.90
C LYS A 753 -26.34 -45.16 -6.15
N HIS A 754 -25.40 -44.28 -5.82
CA HIS A 754 -24.08 -44.56 -5.23
C HIS A 754 -23.09 -45.35 -6.10
N ALA A 755 -23.34 -45.54 -7.40
CA ALA A 755 -22.36 -46.18 -8.29
C ALA A 755 -21.02 -45.42 -8.34
N ASN A 756 -19.92 -46.12 -8.63
CA ASN A 756 -18.57 -45.55 -8.65
C ASN A 756 -17.73 -45.95 -9.88
N GLY A 757 -18.29 -46.76 -10.79
CA GLY A 757 -17.63 -47.18 -12.03
C GLY A 757 -17.22 -46.04 -12.98
N GLN A 758 -16.38 -46.36 -13.95
CA GLN A 758 -15.88 -45.41 -14.96
C GLN A 758 -16.22 -45.94 -16.36
N GLY A 759 -16.53 -45.04 -17.29
CA GLY A 759 -16.74 -45.39 -18.70
C GLY A 759 -18.03 -46.18 -19.02
N VAL A 760 -19.05 -46.10 -18.16
CA VAL A 760 -20.36 -46.72 -18.43
C VAL A 760 -21.07 -45.95 -19.54
N ASP A 761 -21.16 -46.52 -20.75
CA ASP A 761 -21.84 -45.94 -21.91
C ASP A 761 -23.37 -46.16 -21.86
N LEU A 762 -24.12 -45.06 -21.84
CA LEU A 762 -25.59 -45.01 -21.86
C LEU A 762 -26.16 -44.33 -23.12
N SER A 763 -25.31 -43.94 -24.06
CA SER A 763 -25.62 -43.02 -25.17
C SER A 763 -26.68 -43.51 -26.16
N ARG A 764 -26.98 -44.82 -26.14
CA ARG A 764 -27.89 -45.52 -27.07
C ARG A 764 -29.16 -46.08 -26.43
N TRP A 765 -29.41 -45.81 -25.15
CA TRP A 765 -30.64 -46.25 -24.48
C TRP A 765 -31.87 -45.51 -25.03
N ASP A 766 -32.90 -46.26 -25.45
CA ASP A 766 -34.20 -45.68 -25.77
C ASP A 766 -35.01 -45.42 -24.50
N THR A 767 -34.87 -44.21 -23.97
CA THR A 767 -35.60 -43.76 -22.77
C THR A 767 -37.02 -43.27 -23.07
N SER A 768 -37.54 -43.38 -24.30
CA SER A 768 -38.83 -42.80 -24.68
C SER A 768 -40.04 -43.31 -23.87
N HIS A 769 -39.92 -44.50 -23.28
CA HIS A 769 -40.94 -45.13 -22.43
C HIS A 769 -40.82 -44.77 -20.93
N VAL A 770 -39.76 -44.04 -20.54
CA VAL A 770 -39.45 -43.73 -19.14
C VAL A 770 -40.26 -42.53 -18.64
N THR A 771 -40.83 -42.68 -17.44
CA THR A 771 -41.71 -41.71 -16.78
C THR A 771 -41.12 -41.08 -15.52
N SER A 772 -40.09 -41.70 -14.94
CA SER A 772 -39.42 -41.25 -13.72
C SER A 772 -37.93 -41.61 -13.76
N MET A 773 -37.09 -40.66 -13.34
CA MET A 773 -35.62 -40.77 -13.29
C MET A 773 -35.09 -40.24 -11.93
N GLN A 774 -35.89 -40.34 -10.87
CA GLN A 774 -35.55 -39.79 -9.55
C GLN A 774 -34.28 -40.45 -9.01
N GLU A 775 -33.34 -39.65 -8.49
CA GLU A 775 -32.09 -40.13 -7.88
C GLU A 775 -31.23 -41.04 -8.80
N MET A 776 -31.49 -41.07 -10.12
CA MET A 776 -30.91 -42.08 -11.02
C MET A 776 -29.38 -42.14 -10.96
N PHE A 777 -28.71 -40.99 -10.89
CA PHE A 777 -27.25 -40.86 -10.78
C PHE A 777 -26.82 -40.27 -9.41
N PHE A 778 -27.67 -40.40 -8.39
CA PHE A 778 -27.42 -39.85 -7.05
C PHE A 778 -26.09 -40.36 -6.48
N MET A 779 -25.20 -39.43 -6.15
CA MET A 779 -23.84 -39.64 -5.66
C MET A 779 -22.93 -40.47 -6.60
N PHE A 780 -23.26 -40.58 -7.89
CA PHE A 780 -22.41 -41.24 -8.89
C PHE A 780 -21.26 -40.31 -9.32
N LYS A 781 -20.24 -40.22 -8.46
CA LYS A 781 -19.16 -39.21 -8.55
C LYS A 781 -18.43 -39.17 -9.90
N ASN A 782 -18.23 -40.32 -10.54
CA ASN A 782 -17.41 -40.51 -11.75
C ASN A 782 -18.23 -40.59 -13.04
N PHE A 783 -19.49 -40.12 -13.01
CA PHE A 783 -20.40 -40.25 -14.14
C PHE A 783 -20.09 -39.23 -15.26
N GLU A 784 -19.75 -39.73 -16.45
CA GLU A 784 -19.32 -38.93 -17.62
C GLU A 784 -19.96 -39.37 -18.95
N SER A 785 -21.03 -40.19 -18.95
CA SER A 785 -21.66 -40.65 -20.20
C SER A 785 -22.30 -39.51 -20.99
N ASP A 786 -22.26 -39.61 -22.33
CA ASP A 786 -23.14 -38.84 -23.19
C ASP A 786 -24.61 -39.28 -22.96
N LEU A 787 -25.50 -38.29 -22.88
CA LEU A 787 -26.95 -38.41 -22.68
C LEU A 787 -27.75 -37.56 -23.68
N SER A 788 -27.08 -36.97 -24.69
CA SER A 788 -27.67 -35.99 -25.60
C SER A 788 -28.78 -36.55 -26.50
N ASN A 789 -28.81 -37.87 -26.70
CA ASN A 789 -29.80 -38.58 -27.51
C ASN A 789 -31.00 -39.10 -26.69
N TRP A 790 -31.00 -38.95 -25.36
CA TRP A 790 -32.09 -39.45 -24.52
C TRP A 790 -33.40 -38.71 -24.79
N ASN A 791 -34.47 -39.47 -24.97
CA ASN A 791 -35.82 -38.95 -25.10
C ASN A 791 -36.48 -38.87 -23.73
N THR A 792 -36.67 -37.65 -23.22
CA THR A 792 -37.27 -37.40 -21.90
C THR A 792 -38.74 -36.96 -21.96
N ILE A 793 -39.39 -37.03 -23.12
CA ILE A 793 -40.73 -36.42 -23.35
C ILE A 793 -41.82 -36.91 -22.38
N ASN A 794 -41.71 -38.15 -21.89
CA ASN A 794 -42.66 -38.77 -20.97
C ASN A 794 -42.23 -38.68 -19.50
N VAL A 795 -41.05 -38.11 -19.20
CA VAL A 795 -40.54 -37.99 -17.83
C VAL A 795 -41.30 -36.92 -17.06
N THR A 796 -41.77 -37.30 -15.87
CA THR A 796 -42.54 -36.46 -14.95
C THR A 796 -41.78 -36.10 -13.68
N ASN A 797 -40.78 -36.89 -13.31
CA ASN A 797 -39.99 -36.71 -12.08
C ASN A 797 -38.49 -36.84 -12.39
N MET A 798 -37.74 -35.79 -12.08
CA MET A 798 -36.27 -35.70 -12.19
C MET A 798 -35.62 -35.28 -10.85
N LYS A 799 -36.34 -35.44 -9.74
CA LYS A 799 -35.86 -35.13 -8.40
C LYS A 799 -34.52 -35.80 -8.11
N GLU A 800 -33.58 -35.03 -7.56
CA GLU A 800 -32.27 -35.50 -7.08
C GLU A 800 -31.42 -36.25 -8.14
N MET A 801 -31.76 -36.17 -9.44
CA MET A 801 -31.24 -37.05 -10.49
C MET A 801 -29.70 -37.07 -10.61
N PHE A 802 -29.04 -35.92 -10.46
CA PHE A 802 -27.58 -35.79 -10.58
C PHE A 802 -26.89 -35.34 -9.28
N VAL A 803 -27.56 -35.41 -8.12
CA VAL A 803 -27.01 -34.93 -6.84
C VAL A 803 -25.63 -35.53 -6.58
N GLY A 804 -24.61 -34.70 -6.41
CA GLY A 804 -23.24 -35.16 -6.13
C GLY A 804 -22.55 -35.94 -7.26
N ALA A 805 -23.08 -35.93 -8.49
CA ALA A 805 -22.44 -36.50 -9.68
C ALA A 805 -21.30 -35.58 -10.18
N LYS A 806 -20.25 -35.44 -9.36
CA LYS A 806 -19.28 -34.32 -9.42
C LYS A 806 -18.63 -34.09 -10.79
N HIS A 807 -18.34 -35.15 -11.54
CA HIS A 807 -17.69 -35.05 -12.86
C HIS A 807 -18.67 -34.75 -14.01
N PHE A 808 -19.97 -34.94 -13.82
CA PHE A 808 -20.95 -34.84 -14.90
C PHE A 808 -21.02 -33.43 -15.50
N ASN A 809 -20.86 -33.36 -16.83
CA ASN A 809 -21.01 -32.14 -17.62
C ASN A 809 -21.51 -32.44 -19.06
N GLY A 810 -22.25 -33.53 -19.28
CA GLY A 810 -22.78 -33.89 -20.60
C GLY A 810 -23.88 -32.93 -21.08
N ASP A 811 -23.99 -32.69 -22.39
CA ASP A 811 -25.00 -31.80 -22.97
C ASP A 811 -26.41 -32.42 -22.88
N ILE A 812 -27.26 -31.79 -22.09
CA ILE A 812 -28.68 -32.12 -21.91
C ILE A 812 -29.60 -30.94 -22.27
N SER A 813 -29.08 -29.92 -22.96
CA SER A 813 -29.83 -28.71 -23.34
C SER A 813 -31.02 -28.99 -24.26
N LYS A 814 -31.01 -30.13 -24.97
CA LYS A 814 -32.05 -30.58 -25.91
C LYS A 814 -33.16 -31.41 -25.28
N TRP A 815 -33.04 -31.78 -24.01
CA TRP A 815 -34.06 -32.57 -23.30
C TRP A 815 -35.43 -31.89 -23.30
N LYS A 816 -36.49 -32.70 -23.38
CA LYS A 816 -37.89 -32.25 -23.31
C LYS A 816 -38.39 -32.38 -21.89
N THR A 817 -38.67 -31.25 -21.25
CA THR A 817 -39.08 -31.15 -19.84
C THR A 817 -40.55 -30.78 -19.68
N ASP A 818 -41.30 -30.71 -20.78
CA ASP A 818 -42.69 -30.24 -20.89
C ASP A 818 -43.71 -30.98 -19.99
N ASN A 819 -43.33 -32.14 -19.45
CA ASN A 819 -44.13 -32.98 -18.56
C ASN A 819 -43.55 -33.12 -17.13
N VAL A 820 -42.36 -32.56 -16.86
CA VAL A 820 -41.70 -32.66 -15.55
C VAL A 820 -42.42 -31.79 -14.53
N THR A 821 -42.72 -32.36 -13.37
CA THR A 821 -43.38 -31.69 -12.24
C THR A 821 -42.49 -31.50 -11.02
N ASP A 822 -41.39 -32.25 -10.90
CA ASP A 822 -40.43 -32.18 -9.79
C ASP A 822 -38.99 -32.23 -10.32
N MET A 823 -38.20 -31.22 -9.95
CA MET A 823 -36.76 -31.05 -10.19
C MET A 823 -36.01 -30.70 -8.90
N THR A 824 -36.57 -31.00 -7.72
CA THR A 824 -35.96 -30.74 -6.41
C THR A 824 -34.53 -31.28 -6.37
N GLU A 825 -33.58 -30.43 -5.99
CA GLU A 825 -32.16 -30.78 -5.83
C GLU A 825 -31.47 -31.40 -7.07
N MET A 826 -32.06 -31.32 -8.27
CA MET A 826 -31.65 -32.07 -9.47
C MET A 826 -30.14 -32.05 -9.76
N PHE A 827 -29.47 -30.89 -9.61
CA PHE A 827 -28.03 -30.71 -9.81
C PHE A 827 -27.25 -30.36 -8.53
N LYS A 828 -27.81 -30.58 -7.33
CA LYS A 828 -27.14 -30.20 -6.07
C LYS A 828 -25.77 -30.87 -5.93
N TRP A 829 -24.75 -30.07 -5.64
CA TRP A 829 -23.33 -30.49 -5.58
C TRP A 829 -22.76 -31.13 -6.87
N THR A 830 -23.35 -30.85 -8.04
CA THR A 830 -22.81 -31.27 -9.36
C THR A 830 -21.74 -30.28 -9.82
N ASN A 831 -20.56 -30.35 -9.21
CA ASN A 831 -19.52 -29.29 -9.29
C ASN A 831 -19.08 -28.91 -10.71
N ASN A 832 -18.94 -29.88 -11.63
CA ASN A 832 -18.46 -29.63 -12.99
C ASN A 832 -19.55 -29.23 -14.00
N PHE A 833 -20.82 -29.39 -13.65
CA PHE A 833 -21.93 -29.16 -14.58
C PHE A 833 -22.09 -27.68 -14.93
N ARG A 834 -21.99 -27.33 -16.22
CA ARG A 834 -21.96 -25.94 -16.74
C ARG A 834 -22.82 -25.72 -17.98
N GLN A 835 -23.73 -26.64 -18.28
CA GLN A 835 -24.54 -26.57 -19.50
C GLN A 835 -25.64 -25.50 -19.43
N ASN A 836 -26.01 -24.97 -20.60
CA ASN A 836 -27.09 -24.00 -20.70
C ASN A 836 -28.46 -24.69 -20.78
N LEU A 837 -29.30 -24.47 -19.77
CA LEU A 837 -30.66 -25.03 -19.65
C LEU A 837 -31.76 -24.00 -19.90
N SER A 838 -31.43 -22.80 -20.40
CA SER A 838 -32.40 -21.71 -20.65
C SER A 838 -33.49 -22.04 -21.67
N GLY A 839 -33.31 -23.13 -22.44
CA GLY A 839 -34.28 -23.64 -23.42
C GLY A 839 -35.28 -24.66 -22.86
N TRP A 840 -35.14 -25.09 -21.61
CA TRP A 840 -36.05 -26.05 -20.98
C TRP A 840 -37.43 -25.44 -20.70
N ASN A 841 -38.48 -26.17 -21.05
CA ASN A 841 -39.85 -25.82 -20.72
C ASN A 841 -40.20 -26.34 -19.32
N VAL A 842 -40.23 -25.45 -18.33
CA VAL A 842 -40.51 -25.78 -16.92
C VAL A 842 -41.91 -25.34 -16.44
N GLN A 843 -42.84 -25.08 -17.37
CA GLN A 843 -44.17 -24.53 -17.06
C GLN A 843 -45.06 -25.43 -16.17
N LYS A 844 -44.72 -26.72 -16.02
CA LYS A 844 -45.41 -27.68 -15.13
C LYS A 844 -44.65 -28.02 -13.85
N VAL A 845 -43.43 -27.51 -13.67
CA VAL A 845 -42.61 -27.82 -12.49
C VAL A 845 -43.20 -27.11 -11.27
N LYS A 846 -43.45 -27.88 -10.21
CA LYS A 846 -44.01 -27.40 -8.94
C LYS A 846 -42.97 -27.35 -7.81
N HIS A 847 -41.95 -28.19 -7.93
CA HIS A 847 -40.87 -28.33 -6.95
C HIS A 847 -39.53 -28.25 -7.68
N HIS A 848 -38.68 -27.33 -7.25
CA HIS A 848 -37.36 -27.01 -7.81
C HIS A 848 -36.44 -26.38 -6.74
N GLU A 849 -36.73 -26.67 -5.47
CA GLU A 849 -35.98 -26.24 -4.31
C GLU A 849 -34.53 -26.74 -4.44
N ASN A 850 -33.56 -25.87 -4.17
CA ASN A 850 -32.12 -26.17 -4.25
C ASN A 850 -31.63 -26.75 -5.60
N PHE A 851 -32.39 -26.60 -6.70
CA PHE A 851 -32.14 -27.18 -8.04
C PHE A 851 -30.66 -27.19 -8.49
N ALA A 852 -29.95 -26.10 -8.25
CA ALA A 852 -28.56 -25.88 -8.68
C ALA A 852 -27.58 -25.61 -7.52
N GLU A 853 -27.94 -25.89 -6.27
CA GLU A 853 -27.12 -25.55 -5.10
C GLU A 853 -25.73 -26.25 -5.12
N GLY A 854 -24.63 -25.49 -5.08
CA GLY A 854 -23.27 -26.04 -5.15
C GLY A 854 -22.87 -26.65 -6.50
N SER A 855 -23.67 -26.46 -7.55
CA SER A 855 -23.38 -26.88 -8.92
C SER A 855 -22.47 -25.89 -9.66
N GLY A 856 -21.89 -26.32 -10.79
CA GLY A 856 -21.14 -25.42 -11.67
C GLY A 856 -21.99 -24.31 -12.32
N ILE A 857 -23.31 -24.51 -12.48
CA ILE A 857 -24.27 -23.52 -13.01
C ILE A 857 -24.82 -22.55 -11.97
N GLN A 858 -24.60 -22.75 -10.66
CA GLN A 858 -25.28 -22.00 -9.59
C GLN A 858 -25.22 -20.46 -9.78
N ASN A 859 -24.08 -19.95 -10.24
CA ASN A 859 -23.80 -18.51 -10.38
C ASN A 859 -24.08 -17.95 -11.80
N PHE A 860 -24.79 -18.70 -12.65
CA PHE A 860 -25.09 -18.36 -14.04
C PHE A 860 -26.61 -18.38 -14.28
N SER A 861 -27.31 -17.40 -13.72
CA SER A 861 -28.77 -17.27 -13.80
C SER A 861 -29.33 -17.31 -15.23
N GLU A 862 -28.57 -16.79 -16.19
CA GLU A 862 -28.88 -16.79 -17.63
C GLU A 862 -28.87 -18.19 -18.26
N ALA A 863 -28.25 -19.17 -17.61
CA ALA A 863 -28.18 -20.57 -18.02
C ALA A 863 -29.25 -21.45 -17.32
N HIS A 864 -30.05 -20.90 -16.40
CA HIS A 864 -31.10 -21.63 -15.70
C HIS A 864 -32.40 -21.66 -16.54
N PRO A 865 -33.27 -22.66 -16.34
CA PRO A 865 -34.63 -22.61 -16.87
C PRO A 865 -35.40 -21.40 -16.34
N ARG A 866 -36.37 -20.89 -17.12
CA ARG A 866 -37.23 -19.78 -16.70
C ARG A 866 -38.37 -20.27 -15.82
N TRP A 867 -38.12 -20.36 -14.52
CA TRP A 867 -39.15 -20.60 -13.50
C TRP A 867 -40.27 -19.55 -13.59
N ILE A 868 -41.51 -20.00 -13.47
CA ILE A 868 -42.65 -19.12 -13.20
C ILE A 868 -42.72 -18.94 -11.68
N MET A 869 -42.92 -17.71 -11.21
CA MET A 869 -43.23 -17.42 -9.80
C MET A 869 -44.72 -17.63 -9.50
#